data_AF-A0A9N9VIK0-F1
#
_entry.id   AF-A0A9N9VIK0-F1
#
_cell.length_a   1.000
_cell.length_b   1.000
_cell.length_c   1.000
_cell.angle_alpha   90.00
_cell.angle_beta   90.00
_cell.angle_gamma   90.00
#
_symmetry.space_group_name_H-M   'P 1'
#
loop_
_entity.id
_entity.type
_entity.pdbx_description
1 polymer ?
#
loop_
_entity_poly.entity_id
_entity_poly.type
_entity_poly.pdbx_seq_one_letter_code
_entity_poly.pdbx_strand_id
1 'polypeptide(L)'
;MRLGSVGNIAAVLASLAAELASAVPQCATSQRLQRQSEGERLVFAHFMVGIVGSRASAAAYDDDMKRAKAAGIDAFALNIGTDDYSETQLNYAYESAANNDMKVFISFDFNWYNITEGTRVGKLVANYASKPAQLIVDNKVFVSSFAGDGVDSSAIREAAGREVFWAPNFHPGEADFSTVDAALNWMGWNNDGNNKAPKPGATVTVEDGDKSYAQALAGKPYVAPVSPWFFTHYGPEVDYSKNWVFQGDTLWYDRWQQILQLQPRFLEIVTWNDYGESHYVGRLDSPHGDDGNSKWVYGFPHNGWLDMAVPFISAYHDGASDATSYITENKIVYWFRPTRSDLDCDATDTTMEDANNSTGNYFKGRPDGWETMEDKVFIVTLLTEAGRLEVTAGGKTESFEAPKGPAKFSVDMAAGAVTFRLYNGDKVVLEGDAGMQILDYCPCGIYNFNPYVGTIPAGEPDELLPEGYASIMAGLKEELGENPIPMLPPVDKGTEAWKFLLGSFLIEAVLWGFPLCFGVFQNHYASTPKFGNDPNIPVIGTLATSLQFLGAPFAAPFVKRFGRWRQHMVIFGSAICVVSLVLASFVNTVVGLIWTQGVLYGVGFLILYMPVVSMLNEWFVHRRGFAYGILYAGGGINGVGLPFLLEWLLTKWGHPSTLRIMAVAQFVLVAPMLPFLKGRLPHSHHSVLQPIDLKFFRAPLFWVFGLSNLCQGLAYYIPSLYLPSIAAALGLSGTVGALILAANNLASAVGLLSFGHLTDRFKNIYLLIFISTAVSAVASFGLWGYSHSLVSLLMFSIIYGWSAGAYAVFWPKFGSIISEDPQPVYSMMSFGKGIGNIVTGPISAMLVTRPVQLSAYGLGRFEPAIIFVGSLMLCSSLGIIGWPLKQYLVRGR
;
A
#
# COMPACT_ATOMS: atom_id res chain seq x y z
N MET A 1 40.67 -28.30 28.76
CA MET A 1 41.09 -27.56 27.55
C MET A 1 40.31 -26.25 27.51
N ARG A 2 41.01 -25.16 27.17
CA ARG A 2 40.69 -23.76 27.52
C ARG A 2 39.33 -23.23 27.01
N LEU A 3 38.64 -22.49 27.88
CA LEU A 3 37.63 -21.49 27.53
C LEU A 3 38.28 -20.40 26.67
N GLY A 4 37.86 -20.26 25.41
CA GLY A 4 38.46 -19.27 24.50
C GLY A 4 37.67 -18.90 23.25
N SER A 5 36.40 -19.33 23.10
CA SER A 5 35.67 -19.15 21.82
C SER A 5 34.47 -18.20 21.88
N VAL A 6 34.13 -17.60 23.02
CA VAL A 6 32.97 -16.69 23.13
C VAL A 6 33.34 -15.24 22.77
N GLY A 7 34.61 -14.84 22.94
CA GLY A 7 35.08 -13.47 22.61
C GLY A 7 35.18 -13.15 21.12
N ASN A 8 35.42 -14.16 20.27
CA ASN A 8 35.62 -13.96 18.84
C ASN A 8 34.31 -13.77 18.06
N ILE A 9 33.16 -14.21 18.58
CA ILE A 9 31.87 -14.04 17.90
C ILE A 9 31.34 -12.60 18.10
N ALA A 10 31.57 -12.00 19.28
CA ALA A 10 31.22 -10.61 19.54
C ALA A 10 32.10 -9.61 18.75
N ALA A 11 33.39 -9.92 18.56
CA ALA A 11 34.30 -9.10 17.76
C ALA A 11 33.97 -9.14 16.25
N VAL A 12 33.54 -10.31 15.73
CA VAL A 12 33.12 -10.46 14.32
C VAL A 12 31.75 -9.79 14.06
N LEU A 13 30.84 -9.80 15.04
CA LEU A 13 29.57 -9.06 14.95
C LEU A 13 29.77 -7.54 15.02
N ALA A 14 30.77 -7.06 15.77
CA ALA A 14 31.11 -5.64 15.86
C ALA A 14 31.82 -5.12 14.59
N SER A 15 32.66 -5.93 13.94
CA SER A 15 33.32 -5.55 12.68
C SER A 15 32.34 -5.55 11.48
N LEU A 16 31.37 -6.46 11.45
CA LEU A 16 30.29 -6.44 10.45
C LEU A 16 29.33 -5.25 10.63
N ALA A 17 29.10 -4.79 11.86
CA ALA A 17 28.34 -3.57 12.13
C ALA A 17 29.08 -2.29 11.70
N ALA A 18 30.42 -2.30 11.73
CA ALA A 18 31.24 -1.17 11.29
C ALA A 18 31.38 -1.08 9.76
N GLU A 19 31.39 -2.21 9.04
CA GLU A 19 31.39 -2.23 7.57
C GLU A 19 30.00 -1.94 6.96
N LEU A 20 28.92 -2.21 7.69
CA LEU A 20 27.56 -1.79 7.31
C LEU A 20 27.29 -0.30 7.55
N ALA A 21 28.14 0.39 8.34
CA ALA A 21 28.07 1.83 8.57
C ALA A 21 28.88 2.65 7.55
N SER A 22 29.77 2.02 6.78
CA SER A 22 30.63 2.69 5.79
C SER A 22 30.23 2.48 4.32
N ALA A 23 29.10 1.80 4.07
CA ALA A 23 28.49 1.65 2.75
C ALA A 23 27.24 2.54 2.56
N VAL A 24 27.25 3.74 3.14
CA VAL A 24 26.41 4.84 2.67
C VAL A 24 27.08 5.33 1.38
N PRO A 25 26.39 5.36 0.22
CA PRO A 25 26.94 6.10 -0.92
C PRO A 25 27.20 7.51 -0.41
N GLN A 26 28.45 7.98 -0.48
CA GLN A 26 28.74 9.40 -0.35
C GLN A 26 27.94 10.08 -1.46
N CYS A 27 26.73 10.46 -1.09
CA CYS A 27 25.76 11.08 -1.94
C CYS A 27 26.34 12.43 -2.34
N ALA A 28 26.02 12.87 -3.54
CA ALA A 28 26.43 14.11 -4.19
C ALA A 28 26.04 15.40 -3.41
N THR A 29 25.70 15.30 -2.13
CA THR A 29 25.22 16.37 -1.25
C THR A 29 26.28 17.43 -0.96
N SER A 30 27.58 17.08 -1.01
CA SER A 30 28.67 18.03 -0.70
C SER A 30 29.00 19.00 -1.85
N GLN A 31 28.64 18.68 -3.10
CA GLN A 31 28.92 19.55 -4.25
C GLN A 31 27.81 20.54 -4.61
N ARG A 32 26.61 20.43 -4.00
CA ARG A 32 25.48 21.35 -4.26
C ARG A 32 25.55 22.66 -3.48
N LEU A 33 26.23 22.69 -2.32
CA LEU A 33 26.27 23.86 -1.42
C LEU A 33 27.33 24.92 -1.78
N GLN A 34 27.98 24.79 -2.94
CA GLN A 34 29.05 25.70 -3.36
C GLN A 34 28.90 26.13 -4.84
N ARG A 35 27.67 26.38 -5.28
CA ARG A 35 27.40 27.05 -6.56
C ARG A 35 26.73 28.39 -6.27
N GLN A 36 27.56 29.41 -6.13
CA GLN A 36 27.19 30.82 -6.25
C GLN A 36 28.19 31.44 -7.21
N SER A 37 27.83 31.47 -8.50
CA SER A 37 28.20 32.53 -9.47
C SER A 37 27.94 32.06 -10.91
N GLU A 38 27.12 32.83 -11.63
CA GLU A 38 26.94 32.88 -13.10
C GLU A 38 26.49 31.57 -13.81
N GLY A 39 25.20 31.51 -14.21
CA GLY A 39 24.64 30.44 -15.04
C GLY A 39 23.72 29.43 -14.34
N GLU A 40 23.15 29.79 -13.18
CA GLU A 40 22.25 28.92 -12.41
C GLU A 40 20.92 28.64 -13.14
N ARG A 41 20.57 27.34 -13.21
CA ARG A 41 19.26 26.84 -13.62
C ARG A 41 18.44 26.60 -12.36
N LEU A 42 17.42 27.44 -12.10
CA LEU A 42 16.60 27.31 -10.90
C LEU A 42 15.17 26.89 -11.25
N VAL A 43 14.58 26.13 -10.33
CA VAL A 43 13.20 25.65 -10.35
C VAL A 43 12.42 26.30 -9.22
N PHE A 44 11.36 27.00 -9.57
CA PHE A 44 10.43 27.59 -8.62
C PHE A 44 9.09 26.84 -8.65
N ALA A 45 8.31 26.97 -7.59
CA ALA A 45 6.89 26.62 -7.62
C ALA A 45 6.06 27.75 -7.02
N HIS A 46 4.95 28.10 -7.66
CA HIS A 46 4.07 29.13 -7.17
C HIS A 46 3.27 28.64 -5.96
N PHE A 47 3.21 29.41 -4.89
CA PHE A 47 2.53 29.03 -3.66
C PHE A 47 1.46 30.07 -3.33
N MET A 48 0.19 29.65 -3.33
CA MET A 48 -0.96 30.49 -3.04
C MET A 48 -1.05 30.75 -1.54
N VAL A 49 -0.70 31.98 -1.10
CA VAL A 49 -0.82 32.39 0.31
C VAL A 49 -2.29 32.65 0.67
N GLY A 50 -3.11 33.05 -0.31
CA GLY A 50 -4.52 33.36 -0.14
C GLY A 50 -5.34 32.25 0.53
N ILE A 51 -5.00 30.98 0.33
CA ILE A 51 -5.78 29.84 0.86
C ILE A 51 -5.22 29.26 2.17
N VAL A 52 -4.15 29.83 2.73
CA VAL A 52 -3.48 29.30 3.94
C VAL A 52 -3.59 30.25 5.14
N GLY A 53 -4.54 31.18 5.12
CA GLY A 53 -4.75 32.15 6.20
C GLY A 53 -4.98 31.53 7.59
N SER A 54 -5.44 30.26 7.65
CA SER A 54 -5.67 29.51 8.89
C SER A 54 -4.41 28.90 9.51
N ARG A 55 -3.25 28.92 8.83
CA ARG A 55 -2.00 28.37 9.38
C ARG A 55 -1.53 29.20 10.57
N ALA A 56 -1.35 28.53 11.71
CA ALA A 56 -1.04 29.19 12.99
C ALA A 56 0.46 29.27 13.33
N SER A 57 1.35 28.70 12.51
CA SER A 57 2.80 28.72 12.77
C SER A 57 3.64 28.40 11.53
N ALA A 58 4.94 28.72 11.58
CA ALA A 58 5.92 28.31 10.59
C ALA A 58 5.98 26.78 10.39
N ALA A 59 5.81 25.99 11.45
CA ALA A 59 5.86 24.53 11.37
C ALA A 59 4.77 23.95 10.43
N ALA A 60 3.66 24.67 10.22
CA ALA A 60 2.61 24.27 9.29
C ALA A 60 3.05 24.31 7.80
N TYR A 61 4.18 24.96 7.49
CA TYR A 61 4.78 25.00 6.16
C TYR A 61 5.93 24.00 5.97
N ASP A 62 6.44 23.40 7.06
CA ASP A 62 7.67 22.62 7.03
C ASP A 62 7.60 21.42 6.07
N ASP A 63 6.45 20.75 6.00
CA ASP A 63 6.28 19.59 5.13
C ASP A 63 6.23 19.98 3.65
N ASP A 64 5.63 21.13 3.30
CA ASP A 64 5.69 21.68 1.95
C ASP A 64 7.15 21.99 1.56
N MET A 65 7.89 22.70 2.44
CA MET A 65 9.29 23.09 2.21
C MET A 65 10.19 21.87 2.00
N LYS A 66 10.06 20.85 2.86
CA LYS A 66 10.87 19.62 2.78
C LYS A 66 10.58 18.85 1.50
N ARG A 67 9.31 18.74 1.10
CA ARG A 67 8.91 17.98 -0.09
C ARG A 67 9.35 18.67 -1.37
N ALA A 68 9.13 19.99 -1.48
CA ALA A 68 9.57 20.77 -2.62
C ALA A 68 11.10 20.68 -2.79
N LYS A 69 11.85 20.89 -1.70
CA LYS A 69 13.31 20.74 -1.70
C LYS A 69 13.76 19.34 -2.09
N ALA A 70 13.09 18.30 -1.57
CA ALA A 70 13.39 16.91 -1.92
C ALA A 70 13.12 16.60 -3.40
N ALA A 71 12.13 17.24 -4.01
CA ALA A 71 11.86 17.15 -5.45
C ALA A 71 12.86 17.94 -6.32
N GLY A 72 13.70 18.78 -5.70
CA GLY A 72 14.68 19.63 -6.38
C GLY A 72 14.17 21.01 -6.77
N ILE A 73 13.04 21.45 -6.20
CA ILE A 73 12.57 22.83 -6.29
C ILE A 73 13.45 23.68 -5.38
N ASP A 74 13.89 24.85 -5.85
CA ASP A 74 14.85 25.72 -5.15
C ASP A 74 14.16 26.80 -4.33
N ALA A 75 13.00 27.29 -4.80
CA ALA A 75 12.24 28.30 -4.09
C ALA A 75 10.72 28.21 -4.29
N PHE A 76 9.95 28.67 -3.30
CA PHE A 76 8.55 29.03 -3.54
C PHE A 76 8.40 30.50 -3.91
N ALA A 77 7.60 30.76 -4.95
CA ALA A 77 7.08 32.08 -5.28
C ALA A 77 5.80 32.30 -4.46
N LEU A 78 5.89 33.04 -3.35
CA LEU A 78 4.78 33.28 -2.44
C LEU A 78 3.82 34.32 -3.04
N ASN A 79 2.74 33.84 -3.65
CA ASN A 79 1.69 34.67 -4.24
C ASN A 79 0.87 35.36 -3.15
N ILE A 80 0.88 36.68 -3.13
CA ILE A 80 0.15 37.49 -2.15
C ILE A 80 -0.80 38.48 -2.83
N GLY A 81 -2.02 38.53 -2.31
CA GLY A 81 -2.94 39.65 -2.49
C GLY A 81 -2.78 40.69 -1.38
N THR A 82 -3.87 41.41 -1.08
CA THR A 82 -3.89 42.45 -0.04
C THR A 82 -4.58 42.01 1.25
N ASP A 83 -4.70 40.70 1.49
CA ASP A 83 -5.40 40.14 2.65
C ASP A 83 -4.77 40.55 3.99
N ASP A 84 -5.62 40.68 5.02
CA ASP A 84 -5.21 41.12 6.37
C ASP A 84 -4.22 40.15 7.04
N TYR A 85 -4.15 38.90 6.60
CA TYR A 85 -3.23 37.87 7.11
C TYR A 85 -1.96 37.69 6.28
N SER A 86 -1.82 38.35 5.12
CA SER A 86 -0.72 38.12 4.19
C SER A 86 0.65 38.30 4.84
N GLU A 87 0.85 39.38 5.61
CA GLU A 87 2.14 39.60 6.30
C GLU A 87 2.42 38.56 7.40
N THR A 88 1.40 38.08 8.11
CA THR A 88 1.56 37.01 9.10
C THR A 88 2.01 35.72 8.42
N GLN A 89 1.35 35.34 7.32
CA GLN A 89 1.68 34.12 6.58
C GLN A 89 3.04 34.20 5.89
N LEU A 90 3.41 35.37 5.34
CA LEU A 90 4.77 35.60 4.83
C LEU A 90 5.82 35.38 5.92
N ASN A 91 5.62 35.92 7.13
CA ASN A 91 6.57 35.70 8.22
C ASN A 91 6.74 34.22 8.57
N TYR A 92 5.64 33.45 8.64
CA TYR A 92 5.69 32.01 8.86
C TYR A 92 6.39 31.24 7.73
N ALA A 93 6.09 31.58 6.47
CA ALA A 93 6.70 30.95 5.31
C ALA A 93 8.21 31.22 5.25
N TYR A 94 8.66 32.47 5.47
CA TYR A 94 10.09 32.81 5.50
C TYR A 94 10.83 32.14 6.67
N GLU A 95 10.20 32.04 7.85
CA GLU A 95 10.78 31.33 8.99
C GLU A 95 10.92 29.83 8.71
N SER A 96 9.86 29.19 8.20
CA SER A 96 9.89 27.77 7.84
C SER A 96 10.92 27.49 6.74
N ALA A 97 10.99 28.32 5.70
CA ALA A 97 11.97 28.19 4.65
C ALA A 97 13.41 28.28 5.21
N ALA A 98 13.67 29.19 6.15
CA ALA A 98 14.97 29.29 6.82
C ALA A 98 15.28 28.04 7.66
N ASN A 99 14.29 27.51 8.39
CA ASN A 99 14.43 26.31 9.21
C ASN A 99 14.70 25.03 8.38
N ASN A 100 14.24 25.00 7.13
CA ASN A 100 14.35 23.84 6.24
C ASN A 100 15.40 24.02 5.13
N ASP A 101 16.18 25.11 5.17
CA ASP A 101 17.20 25.46 4.17
C ASP A 101 16.60 25.50 2.74
N MET A 102 15.43 26.09 2.62
CA MET A 102 14.70 26.34 1.38
C MET A 102 14.69 27.85 1.11
N LYS A 103 14.56 28.27 -0.15
CA LYS A 103 14.39 29.69 -0.48
C LYS A 103 12.93 30.03 -0.74
N VAL A 104 12.60 31.31 -0.57
CA VAL A 104 11.31 31.88 -0.94
C VAL A 104 11.51 33.28 -1.48
N PHE A 105 10.56 33.74 -2.29
CA PHE A 105 10.46 35.14 -2.70
C PHE A 105 8.99 35.53 -2.85
N ILE A 106 8.73 36.84 -2.82
CA ILE A 106 7.37 37.37 -2.96
C ILE A 106 6.99 37.44 -4.44
N SER A 107 5.79 36.97 -4.76
CA SER A 107 5.09 37.22 -6.02
C SER A 107 3.85 38.06 -5.74
N PHE A 108 3.81 39.29 -6.24
CA PHE A 108 2.69 40.21 -6.01
C PHE A 108 1.57 39.98 -7.02
N ASP A 109 0.33 39.83 -6.57
CA ASP A 109 -0.81 39.69 -7.47
C ASP A 109 -1.45 41.05 -7.80
N PHE A 110 -1.22 41.56 -9.01
CA PHE A 110 -1.79 42.83 -9.48
C PHE A 110 -3.27 42.77 -9.87
N ASN A 111 -3.96 41.64 -9.68
CA ASN A 111 -5.42 41.67 -9.58
C ASN A 111 -5.89 42.35 -8.29
N TRP A 112 -5.04 42.37 -7.25
CA TRP A 112 -5.32 43.00 -5.95
C TRP A 112 -4.51 44.27 -5.71
N TYR A 113 -3.29 44.34 -6.25
CA TYR A 113 -2.44 45.55 -6.22
C TYR A 113 -2.69 46.44 -7.43
N ASN A 114 -2.54 47.76 -7.27
CA ASN A 114 -2.63 48.72 -8.37
C ASN A 114 -1.24 49.07 -8.94
N ILE A 115 -1.13 49.26 -10.26
CA ILE A 115 0.14 49.61 -10.93
C ILE A 115 0.77 50.93 -10.42
N THR A 116 0.01 51.81 -9.78
CA THR A 116 0.51 53.04 -9.13
C THR A 116 1.20 52.78 -7.79
N GLU A 117 1.12 51.56 -7.25
CA GLU A 117 1.61 51.20 -5.92
C GLU A 117 3.04 50.67 -5.90
N GLY A 118 3.87 50.98 -6.90
CA GLY A 118 5.27 50.53 -6.97
C GLY A 118 6.09 50.82 -5.70
N THR A 119 5.88 51.98 -5.07
CA THR A 119 6.52 52.31 -3.77
C THR A 119 6.05 51.41 -2.63
N ARG A 120 4.76 51.02 -2.58
CA ARG A 120 4.23 50.10 -1.55
C ARG A 120 4.82 48.71 -1.72
N VAL A 121 4.88 48.22 -2.96
CA VAL A 121 5.52 46.96 -3.33
C VAL A 121 6.98 46.95 -2.90
N GLY A 122 7.75 47.98 -3.27
CA GLY A 122 9.16 48.10 -2.89
C GLY A 122 9.39 48.15 -1.37
N LYS A 123 8.54 48.87 -0.61
CA LYS A 123 8.61 48.87 0.87
C LYS A 123 8.38 47.49 1.46
N LEU A 124 7.45 46.70 0.92
CA LEU A 124 7.24 45.34 1.41
C LEU A 124 8.45 44.45 1.09
N VAL A 125 9.02 44.58 -0.12
CA VAL A 125 10.28 43.89 -0.48
C VAL A 125 11.39 44.22 0.53
N ALA A 126 11.53 45.48 0.94
CA ALA A 126 12.53 45.90 1.91
C ALA A 126 12.42 45.15 3.26
N ASN A 127 11.20 44.84 3.71
CA ASN A 127 10.95 44.14 4.98
C ASN A 127 11.48 42.69 4.98
N TYR A 128 11.52 42.05 3.82
CA TYR A 128 11.92 40.64 3.68
C TYR A 128 13.29 40.44 3.03
N ALA A 129 13.83 41.47 2.36
CA ALA A 129 15.08 41.40 1.61
C ALA A 129 16.28 40.85 2.40
N SER A 130 16.35 41.11 3.71
CA SER A 130 17.44 40.69 4.60
C SER A 130 17.19 39.35 5.31
N LYS A 131 16.02 38.72 5.12
CA LYS A 131 15.69 37.45 5.76
C LYS A 131 16.57 36.32 5.18
N PRO A 132 17.03 35.36 6.00
CA PRO A 132 17.95 34.29 5.53
C PRO A 132 17.41 33.44 4.37
N ALA A 133 16.10 33.25 4.31
CA ALA A 133 15.43 32.45 3.27
C ALA A 133 15.10 33.23 1.99
N GLN A 134 15.31 34.55 1.96
CA GLN A 134 15.09 35.34 0.74
C GLN A 134 15.96 34.81 -0.39
N LEU A 135 15.34 34.52 -1.54
CA LEU A 135 16.08 34.19 -2.75
C LEU A 135 16.86 35.42 -3.24
N ILE A 136 18.17 35.23 -3.45
CA ILE A 136 19.09 36.23 -4.01
C ILE A 136 19.66 35.67 -5.30
N VAL A 137 19.54 36.42 -6.39
CA VAL A 137 20.05 36.05 -7.73
C VAL A 137 20.87 37.22 -8.25
N ASP A 138 22.08 36.96 -8.76
CA ASP A 138 23.00 37.98 -9.26
C ASP A 138 23.26 39.10 -8.22
N ASN A 139 23.35 38.73 -6.94
CA ASN A 139 23.45 39.63 -5.77
C ASN A 139 22.25 40.57 -5.56
N LYS A 140 21.14 40.35 -6.25
CA LYS A 140 19.89 41.12 -6.13
C LYS A 140 18.78 40.30 -5.47
N VAL A 141 17.87 40.99 -4.79
CA VAL A 141 16.68 40.39 -4.17
C VAL A 141 15.71 39.95 -5.27
N PHE A 142 15.45 38.65 -5.40
CA PHE A 142 14.52 38.15 -6.42
C PHE A 142 13.07 38.44 -6.02
N VAL A 143 12.31 39.02 -6.94
CA VAL A 143 10.90 39.37 -6.75
C VAL A 143 10.16 39.20 -8.09
N SER A 144 8.92 38.72 -8.04
CA SER A 144 8.06 38.55 -9.21
C SER A 144 6.67 39.15 -8.98
N SER A 145 5.81 39.05 -9.98
CA SER A 145 4.39 39.35 -9.86
C SER A 145 3.56 38.53 -10.83
N PHE A 146 2.29 38.32 -10.49
CA PHE A 146 1.24 37.98 -11.44
C PHE A 146 0.67 39.29 -12.01
N ALA A 147 0.72 39.45 -13.33
CA ALA A 147 0.42 40.70 -14.03
C ALA A 147 1.20 41.93 -13.49
N GLY A 148 0.66 43.13 -13.74
CA GLY A 148 1.24 44.41 -13.32
C GLY A 148 1.79 45.25 -14.46
N ASP A 149 1.36 45.01 -15.69
CA ASP A 149 1.78 45.74 -16.89
C ASP A 149 1.71 47.26 -16.68
N GLY A 150 2.88 47.91 -16.65
CA GLY A 150 2.99 49.35 -16.43
C GLY A 150 3.27 49.79 -15.00
N VAL A 151 3.47 48.88 -14.03
CA VAL A 151 3.99 49.28 -12.71
C VAL A 151 5.36 49.94 -12.84
N ASP A 152 5.56 51.02 -12.09
CA ASP A 152 6.84 51.72 -12.05
C ASP A 152 7.91 50.86 -11.35
N SER A 153 8.65 50.12 -12.17
CA SER A 153 9.76 49.27 -11.74
C SER A 153 10.89 50.06 -11.07
N SER A 154 11.04 51.35 -11.38
CA SER A 154 12.04 52.21 -10.75
C SER A 154 11.63 52.58 -9.32
N ALA A 155 10.35 52.89 -9.11
CA ALA A 155 9.79 53.15 -7.78
C ALA A 155 9.87 51.92 -6.85
N ILE A 156 9.68 50.71 -7.39
CA ILE A 156 9.88 49.46 -6.64
C ILE A 156 11.34 49.36 -6.16
N ARG A 157 12.31 49.52 -7.07
CA ARG A 157 13.74 49.43 -6.76
C ARG A 157 14.18 50.49 -5.76
N GLU A 158 13.75 51.73 -5.93
CA GLU A 158 14.08 52.85 -5.03
C GLU A 158 13.54 52.59 -3.62
N ALA A 159 12.28 52.16 -3.50
CA ALA A 159 11.65 51.90 -2.21
C ALA A 159 12.15 50.63 -1.50
N ALA A 160 12.67 49.64 -2.25
CA ALA A 160 13.25 48.42 -1.68
C ALA A 160 14.56 48.65 -0.91
N GLY A 161 15.28 49.74 -1.21
CA GLY A 161 16.54 50.10 -0.55
C GLY A 161 17.70 49.10 -0.80
N ARG A 162 17.51 48.13 -1.70
CA ARG A 162 18.48 47.13 -2.16
C ARG A 162 18.24 46.83 -3.63
N GLU A 163 19.26 46.34 -4.34
CA GLU A 163 19.07 45.94 -5.73
C GLU A 163 18.07 44.78 -5.83
N VAL A 164 17.07 44.94 -6.71
CA VAL A 164 16.00 43.95 -6.96
C VAL A 164 16.24 43.30 -8.32
N PHE A 165 16.13 41.97 -8.38
CA PHE A 165 15.98 41.21 -9.62
C PHE A 165 14.49 41.12 -9.91
N TRP A 166 14.00 41.94 -10.82
CA TRP A 166 12.57 42.07 -11.10
C TRP A 166 12.16 41.17 -12.26
N ALA A 167 11.35 40.14 -11.97
CA ALA A 167 10.90 39.12 -12.91
C ALA A 167 9.36 38.99 -12.96
N PRO A 168 8.62 40.03 -13.39
CA PRO A 168 7.16 40.01 -13.39
C PRO A 168 6.56 39.16 -14.51
N ASN A 169 5.30 38.78 -14.36
CA ASN A 169 4.47 38.30 -15.46
C ASN A 169 3.90 39.46 -16.28
N PHE A 170 4.78 40.20 -16.96
CA PHE A 170 4.38 41.20 -17.95
C PHE A 170 4.02 40.55 -19.29
N HIS A 171 3.07 41.14 -20.00
CA HIS A 171 2.53 40.65 -21.26
C HIS A 171 3.25 41.27 -22.46
N PRO A 172 3.84 40.46 -23.37
CA PRO A 172 4.45 40.94 -24.60
C PRO A 172 3.48 41.77 -25.44
N GLY A 173 3.89 42.98 -25.83
CA GLY A 173 3.06 43.91 -26.60
C GLY A 173 2.29 44.94 -25.74
N GLU A 174 2.18 44.72 -24.43
CA GLU A 174 1.48 45.62 -23.50
C GLU A 174 2.44 46.36 -22.57
N ALA A 175 3.49 45.69 -22.09
CA ALA A 175 4.45 46.25 -21.14
C ALA A 175 5.82 46.59 -21.74
N ASP A 176 6.58 47.43 -21.03
CA ASP A 176 7.96 47.78 -21.35
C ASP A 176 8.97 46.82 -20.69
N PHE A 177 9.44 45.84 -21.47
CA PHE A 177 10.44 44.85 -21.04
C PHE A 177 11.85 45.43 -20.87
N SER A 178 12.10 46.69 -21.24
CA SER A 178 13.39 47.34 -20.95
C SER A 178 13.61 47.55 -19.45
N THR A 179 12.52 47.64 -18.67
CA THR A 179 12.51 47.97 -17.23
C THR A 179 12.70 46.77 -16.29
N VAL A 180 12.63 45.55 -16.81
CA VAL A 180 12.69 44.29 -16.03
C VAL A 180 14.06 43.60 -16.16
N ASP A 181 14.42 42.74 -15.20
CA ASP A 181 15.62 41.89 -15.30
C ASP A 181 15.32 40.56 -16.01
N ALA A 182 14.09 40.04 -15.85
CA ALA A 182 13.55 38.86 -16.51
C ALA A 182 12.03 39.00 -16.65
N ALA A 183 11.35 38.02 -17.25
CA ALA A 183 9.90 37.96 -17.21
C ALA A 183 9.41 36.51 -17.08
N LEU A 184 8.33 36.36 -16.31
CA LEU A 184 7.57 35.14 -16.14
C LEU A 184 6.51 35.03 -17.23
N ASN A 185 6.52 33.94 -17.98
CA ASN A 185 5.36 33.59 -18.80
C ASN A 185 4.41 32.74 -17.96
N TRP A 186 3.16 33.15 -17.87
CA TRP A 186 2.09 32.41 -17.17
C TRP A 186 1.34 31.44 -18.08
N MET A 187 1.57 31.51 -19.39
CA MET A 187 0.90 30.72 -20.40
C MET A 187 1.39 29.27 -20.36
N GLY A 188 0.96 28.53 -19.34
CA GLY A 188 1.29 27.13 -19.10
C GLY A 188 0.47 26.14 -19.91
N TRP A 189 -0.55 26.60 -20.62
CA TRP A 189 -1.48 25.78 -21.42
C TRP A 189 -1.76 26.40 -22.79
N ASN A 190 -2.07 25.54 -23.75
CA ASN A 190 -2.58 25.99 -25.05
C ASN A 190 -3.91 26.72 -24.84
N ASN A 191 -4.08 27.86 -25.49
CA ASN A 191 -5.26 28.71 -25.36
C ASN A 191 -5.66 29.32 -26.71
N ASP A 192 -6.73 30.10 -26.76
CA ASP A 192 -7.24 30.77 -27.96
C ASP A 192 -6.62 32.15 -28.25
N GLY A 193 -5.62 32.56 -27.47
CA GLY A 193 -4.99 33.89 -27.49
C GLY A 193 -5.56 34.88 -26.47
N ASN A 194 -6.67 34.54 -25.79
CA ASN A 194 -7.32 35.39 -24.78
C ASN A 194 -7.36 34.70 -23.40
N ASN A 195 -6.42 33.78 -23.14
CA ASN A 195 -6.39 32.97 -21.92
C ASN A 195 -7.71 32.21 -21.69
N LYS A 196 -8.23 31.58 -22.75
CA LYS A 196 -9.39 30.68 -22.76
C LYS A 196 -9.08 29.41 -23.53
N ALA A 197 -9.88 28.37 -23.33
CA ALA A 197 -9.65 27.07 -23.95
C ALA A 197 -9.58 27.21 -25.49
N PRO A 198 -8.67 26.47 -26.17
CA PRO A 198 -8.50 26.55 -27.61
C PRO A 198 -9.82 26.38 -28.37
N LYS A 199 -10.02 27.15 -29.44
CA LYS A 199 -11.19 27.03 -30.33
C LYS A 199 -10.74 26.57 -31.71
N PRO A 200 -11.61 25.90 -32.50
CA PRO A 200 -11.27 25.53 -33.87
C PRO A 200 -10.79 26.73 -34.69
N GLY A 201 -9.54 26.69 -35.16
CA GLY A 201 -8.91 27.77 -35.93
C GLY A 201 -8.25 28.89 -35.11
N ALA A 202 -8.31 28.83 -33.78
CA ALA A 202 -7.66 29.77 -32.87
C ALA A 202 -6.93 28.99 -31.75
N THR A 203 -5.63 28.77 -31.93
CA THR A 203 -4.78 28.08 -30.95
C THR A 203 -3.42 28.76 -30.87
N VAL A 204 -3.06 29.20 -29.67
CA VAL A 204 -1.75 29.70 -29.29
C VAL A 204 -1.12 28.65 -28.38
N THR A 205 0.02 28.11 -28.80
CA THR A 205 0.71 27.04 -28.05
C THR A 205 1.63 27.62 -26.99
N VAL A 206 1.93 26.85 -25.94
CA VAL A 206 2.92 27.24 -24.92
C VAL A 206 4.25 27.65 -25.55
N GLU A 207 4.72 26.94 -26.58
CA GLU A 207 5.93 27.29 -27.32
C GLU A 207 5.83 28.62 -28.09
N ASP A 208 4.65 29.03 -28.55
CA ASP A 208 4.47 30.36 -29.16
C ASP A 208 4.60 31.46 -28.12
N GLY A 209 4.16 31.20 -26.88
CA GLY A 209 4.41 32.06 -25.73
C GLY A 209 5.90 32.15 -25.41
N ASP A 210 6.61 31.02 -25.37
CA ASP A 210 8.07 31.00 -25.17
C ASP A 210 8.79 31.89 -26.19
N LYS A 211 8.41 31.79 -27.48
CA LYS A 211 8.97 32.63 -28.56
C LYS A 211 8.65 34.10 -28.36
N SER A 212 7.40 34.42 -28.00
CA SER A 212 6.96 35.81 -27.78
C SER A 212 7.72 36.47 -26.63
N TYR A 213 7.85 35.78 -25.50
CA TYR A 213 8.62 36.26 -24.36
C TYR A 213 10.11 36.36 -24.66
N ALA A 214 10.70 35.36 -25.33
CA ALA A 214 12.11 35.42 -25.71
C ALA A 214 12.42 36.61 -26.63
N GLN A 215 11.51 36.94 -27.55
CA GLN A 215 11.61 38.13 -28.40
C GLN A 215 11.50 39.43 -27.58
N ALA A 216 10.50 39.54 -26.71
CA ALA A 216 10.29 40.73 -25.87
C ALA A 216 11.45 40.98 -24.89
N LEU A 217 12.06 39.92 -24.36
CA LEU A 217 13.18 39.99 -23.42
C LEU A 217 14.52 40.36 -24.08
N ALA A 218 14.63 40.27 -25.41
CA ALA A 218 15.81 40.68 -26.17
C ALA A 218 17.16 40.14 -25.59
N GLY A 219 17.16 38.87 -25.16
CA GLY A 219 18.34 38.20 -24.58
C GLY A 219 18.44 38.25 -23.05
N LYS A 220 17.52 38.93 -22.36
CA LYS A 220 17.37 38.82 -20.90
C LYS A 220 16.85 37.44 -20.49
N PRO A 221 17.11 36.98 -19.25
CA PRO A 221 16.60 35.70 -18.76
C PRO A 221 15.08 35.56 -18.84
N TYR A 222 14.64 34.33 -19.11
CA TYR A 222 13.24 33.93 -19.21
C TYR A 222 12.88 32.96 -18.07
N VAL A 223 11.72 33.16 -17.44
CA VAL A 223 11.13 32.21 -16.49
C VAL A 223 10.04 31.42 -17.22
N ALA A 224 10.34 30.17 -17.55
CA ALA A 224 9.45 29.32 -18.34
C ALA A 224 8.36 28.65 -17.48
N PRO A 225 7.09 28.66 -17.89
CA PRO A 225 6.02 27.99 -17.16
C PRO A 225 6.06 26.48 -17.42
N VAL A 226 5.76 25.73 -16.37
CA VAL A 226 5.44 24.31 -16.44
C VAL A 226 4.18 24.09 -15.61
N SER A 227 3.14 23.49 -16.18
CA SER A 227 1.93 23.19 -15.42
C SER A 227 1.24 21.94 -15.94
N PRO A 228 0.58 21.15 -15.07
CA PRO A 228 -0.14 19.97 -15.49
C PRO A 228 -1.55 20.35 -15.99
N TRP A 229 -2.59 20.06 -15.22
CA TRP A 229 -3.99 20.14 -15.62
C TRP A 229 -4.67 21.36 -15.05
N PHE A 230 -5.51 22.07 -15.80
CA PHE A 230 -6.24 23.23 -15.26
C PHE A 230 -7.74 23.01 -15.46
N PHE A 231 -8.46 22.88 -14.35
CA PHE A 231 -9.91 22.76 -14.33
C PHE A 231 -10.50 23.59 -13.17
N THR A 232 -11.58 24.30 -13.46
CA THR A 232 -12.36 25.09 -12.49
C THR A 232 -13.85 24.92 -12.74
N HIS A 233 -14.65 24.94 -11.66
CA HIS A 233 -16.08 24.67 -11.74
C HIS A 233 -16.89 25.38 -10.64
N TYR A 234 -16.63 26.67 -10.50
CA TYR A 234 -17.30 27.56 -9.56
C TYR A 234 -18.59 28.11 -10.17
N GLY A 235 -19.73 27.80 -9.54
CA GLY A 235 -21.06 28.25 -9.94
C GLY A 235 -21.55 29.49 -9.16
N PRO A 236 -22.88 29.67 -9.05
CA PRO A 236 -23.52 30.77 -8.31
C PRO A 236 -23.25 30.77 -6.80
N GLU A 237 -22.68 29.69 -6.26
CA GLU A 237 -22.34 29.57 -4.83
C GLU A 237 -21.17 30.45 -4.37
N VAL A 238 -20.40 31.01 -5.31
CA VAL A 238 -19.31 31.97 -5.02
C VAL A 238 -19.49 33.26 -5.82
N ASP A 239 -18.96 34.37 -5.29
CA ASP A 239 -19.04 35.69 -5.94
C ASP A 239 -18.10 35.85 -7.14
N TYR A 240 -17.19 34.90 -7.37
CA TYR A 240 -16.16 34.92 -8.42
C TYR A 240 -16.29 33.73 -9.37
N SER A 241 -17.52 33.39 -9.77
CA SER A 241 -17.84 32.22 -10.59
C SER A 241 -16.94 32.08 -11.82
N LYS A 242 -16.56 30.82 -12.12
CA LYS A 242 -15.53 30.46 -13.09
C LYS A 242 -15.72 29.01 -13.53
N ASN A 243 -15.83 28.76 -14.83
CA ASN A 243 -16.15 27.42 -15.32
C ASN A 243 -15.46 27.10 -16.66
N TRP A 244 -14.31 26.42 -16.60
CA TRP A 244 -13.55 26.02 -17.79
C TRP A 244 -12.53 24.91 -17.49
N VAL A 245 -11.99 24.33 -18.56
CA VAL A 245 -10.87 23.39 -18.55
C VAL A 245 -9.93 23.66 -19.72
N PHE A 246 -8.62 23.65 -19.47
CA PHE A 246 -7.61 23.68 -20.54
C PHE A 246 -7.15 22.27 -20.91
N GLN A 247 -6.70 22.10 -22.16
CA GLN A 247 -6.17 20.83 -22.64
C GLN A 247 -4.87 20.46 -21.91
N GLY A 248 -4.97 19.57 -20.90
CA GLY A 248 -3.87 19.10 -20.05
C GLY A 248 -3.41 17.67 -20.32
N ASP A 249 -4.11 16.94 -21.20
CA ASP A 249 -4.03 15.49 -21.43
C ASP A 249 -2.63 14.87 -21.34
N THR A 250 -1.67 15.30 -22.16
CA THR A 250 -0.25 14.87 -22.08
C THR A 250 0.73 16.00 -21.81
N LEU A 251 0.21 17.20 -21.55
CA LEU A 251 0.98 18.43 -21.51
C LEU A 251 2.10 18.40 -20.47
N TRP A 252 1.84 17.84 -19.28
CA TRP A 252 2.84 17.77 -18.21
C TRP A 252 4.12 17.05 -18.66
N TYR A 253 3.98 15.89 -19.33
CA TYR A 253 5.12 15.14 -19.86
C TYR A 253 5.79 15.87 -21.01
N ASP A 254 5.00 16.35 -21.97
CA ASP A 254 5.51 17.01 -23.17
C ASP A 254 6.26 18.29 -22.82
N ARG A 255 5.74 19.06 -21.87
CA ARG A 255 6.36 20.30 -21.42
C ARG A 255 7.69 20.06 -20.73
N TRP A 256 7.80 19.04 -19.89
CA TRP A 256 9.10 18.68 -19.29
C TRP A 256 10.15 18.29 -20.34
N GLN A 257 9.75 17.57 -21.41
CA GLN A 257 10.65 17.28 -22.53
C GLN A 257 11.09 18.58 -23.25
N GLN A 258 10.15 19.49 -23.52
CA GLN A 258 10.44 20.80 -24.12
C GLN A 258 11.38 21.63 -23.25
N ILE A 259 11.21 21.66 -21.93
CA ILE A 259 12.08 22.41 -21.01
C ILE A 259 13.53 21.92 -21.06
N LEU A 260 13.74 20.61 -21.17
CA LEU A 260 15.10 20.05 -21.32
C LEU A 260 15.74 20.42 -22.66
N GLN A 261 14.95 20.79 -23.68
CA GLN A 261 15.46 21.32 -24.95
C GLN A 261 15.65 22.85 -24.90
N LEU A 262 14.68 23.57 -24.33
CA LEU A 262 14.68 25.03 -24.23
C LEU A 262 15.79 25.55 -23.32
N GLN A 263 16.11 24.82 -22.25
CA GLN A 263 17.15 25.15 -21.28
C GLN A 263 17.05 26.61 -20.77
N PRO A 264 15.87 27.07 -20.30
CA PRO A 264 15.73 28.41 -19.74
C PRO A 264 16.63 28.56 -18.51
N ARG A 265 16.89 29.81 -18.09
CA ARG A 265 17.62 30.07 -16.84
C ARG A 265 16.76 29.74 -15.62
N PHE A 266 15.46 30.03 -15.71
CA PHE A 266 14.52 29.78 -14.64
C PHE A 266 13.31 29.04 -15.20
N LEU A 267 12.73 28.17 -14.37
CA LEU A 267 11.42 27.60 -14.63
C LEU A 267 10.56 27.77 -13.39
N GLU A 268 9.26 27.94 -13.61
CA GLU A 268 8.28 28.02 -12.54
C GLU A 268 7.19 26.99 -12.79
N ILE A 269 7.03 26.06 -11.84
CA ILE A 269 5.86 25.22 -11.77
C ILE A 269 4.71 26.14 -11.36
N VAL A 270 3.73 26.30 -12.25
CA VAL A 270 2.74 27.38 -12.15
C VAL A 270 1.97 27.31 -10.84
N THR A 271 1.81 26.13 -10.21
CA THR A 271 1.34 26.04 -8.80
C THR A 271 1.85 24.85 -8.01
N TRP A 272 1.94 25.05 -6.70
CA TRP A 272 2.15 24.05 -5.67
C TRP A 272 0.82 23.61 -5.04
N ASN A 273 0.00 24.57 -4.59
CA ASN A 273 -1.18 24.32 -3.74
C ASN A 273 -2.47 24.97 -4.27
N ASP A 274 -2.57 25.27 -5.55
CA ASP A 274 -3.81 25.83 -6.10
C ASP A 274 -4.83 24.72 -6.42
N TYR A 275 -5.56 24.32 -5.38
CA TYR A 275 -6.54 23.25 -5.44
C TYR A 275 -7.78 23.64 -6.25
N GLY A 276 -8.16 24.91 -6.20
CA GLY A 276 -9.33 25.45 -6.91
C GLY A 276 -9.23 25.32 -8.41
N GLU A 277 -8.02 25.46 -8.92
CA GLU A 277 -7.71 25.43 -10.35
C GLU A 277 -7.17 24.06 -10.83
N SER A 278 -7.10 23.08 -9.93
CA SER A 278 -6.75 21.68 -10.22
C SER A 278 -5.34 21.43 -10.79
N HIS A 279 -4.45 22.43 -10.84
CA HIS A 279 -3.06 22.28 -11.32
C HIS A 279 -2.01 22.07 -10.22
N TYR A 280 -2.44 21.94 -8.97
CA TYR A 280 -1.53 21.68 -7.85
C TYR A 280 -0.70 20.40 -8.06
N VAL A 281 0.56 20.45 -7.62
CA VAL A 281 1.45 19.27 -7.52
C VAL A 281 1.82 18.95 -6.06
N GLY A 282 1.47 19.85 -5.14
CA GLY A 282 1.52 19.65 -3.70
C GLY A 282 0.42 18.71 -3.22
N ARG A 283 0.41 18.44 -1.92
CA ARG A 283 -0.48 17.45 -1.31
C ARG A 283 -1.77 18.08 -0.80
N LEU A 284 -2.86 17.32 -0.83
CA LEU A 284 -4.14 17.68 -0.22
C LEU A 284 -4.09 17.69 1.31
N ASP A 285 -3.20 16.90 1.90
CA ASP A 285 -3.00 16.86 3.37
C ASP A 285 -2.17 18.02 3.93
N SER A 286 -1.87 19.02 3.10
CA SER A 286 -1.25 20.28 3.51
C SER A 286 -2.30 21.22 4.11
N PRO A 287 -2.14 21.83 5.29
CA PRO A 287 -3.18 22.68 5.89
C PRO A 287 -3.59 23.86 5.01
N HIS A 288 -4.86 23.94 4.62
CA HIS A 288 -5.46 25.01 3.82
C HIS A 288 -6.96 25.15 4.12
N GLY A 289 -7.54 26.29 3.73
CA GLY A 289 -8.99 26.52 3.76
C GLY A 289 -9.66 26.16 2.45
N ASP A 290 -10.97 25.89 2.52
CA ASP A 290 -11.82 25.58 1.37
C ASP A 290 -12.35 26.86 0.70
N ASP A 291 -11.92 27.13 -0.53
CA ASP A 291 -12.40 28.23 -1.36
C ASP A 291 -13.65 27.86 -2.19
N GLY A 292 -14.27 26.70 -1.95
CA GLY A 292 -15.42 26.19 -2.69
C GLY A 292 -15.10 25.08 -3.70
N ASN A 293 -13.85 24.64 -3.73
CA ASN A 293 -13.34 23.62 -4.65
C ASN A 293 -13.51 22.17 -4.18
N SER A 294 -13.80 21.96 -2.90
CA SER A 294 -13.74 20.63 -2.29
C SER A 294 -14.65 19.60 -2.96
N LYS A 295 -15.75 20.05 -3.59
CA LYS A 295 -16.66 19.19 -4.35
C LYS A 295 -16.03 18.48 -5.56
N TRP A 296 -14.94 19.00 -6.14
CA TRP A 296 -14.16 18.31 -7.19
C TRP A 296 -12.74 17.89 -6.76
N VAL A 297 -12.23 18.41 -5.64
CA VAL A 297 -10.88 18.09 -5.13
C VAL A 297 -10.89 16.88 -4.18
N TYR A 298 -12.00 16.64 -3.46
CA TYR A 298 -12.08 15.57 -2.48
C TYR A 298 -11.79 14.18 -3.09
N GLY A 299 -10.69 13.54 -2.68
CA GLY A 299 -10.28 12.23 -3.18
C GLY A 299 -9.53 12.24 -4.51
N PHE A 300 -9.07 13.40 -4.97
CA PHE A 300 -8.28 13.58 -6.21
C PHE A 300 -6.85 14.01 -5.90
N PRO A 301 -5.97 13.09 -5.47
CA PRO A 301 -4.57 13.44 -5.22
C PRO A 301 -3.84 13.72 -6.54
N HIS A 302 -2.89 14.67 -6.52
CA HIS A 302 -2.06 15.06 -7.67
C HIS A 302 -0.57 14.75 -7.53
N ASN A 303 -0.18 14.07 -6.45
CA ASN A 303 1.22 13.80 -6.11
C ASN A 303 1.99 13.00 -7.18
N GLY A 304 1.30 12.24 -8.03
CA GLY A 304 1.93 11.52 -9.14
C GLY A 304 2.61 12.45 -10.15
N TRP A 305 2.11 13.67 -10.35
CA TRP A 305 2.78 14.65 -11.21
C TRP A 305 4.09 15.17 -10.62
N LEU A 306 4.16 15.36 -9.30
CA LEU A 306 5.41 15.70 -8.63
C LEU A 306 6.40 14.53 -8.70
N ASP A 307 5.95 13.29 -8.44
CA ASP A 307 6.76 12.08 -8.60
C ASP A 307 7.37 11.98 -10.00
N MET A 308 6.57 12.34 -11.02
CA MET A 308 7.02 12.36 -12.42
C MET A 308 8.09 13.41 -12.67
N ALA A 309 7.97 14.60 -12.08
CA ALA A 309 8.84 15.75 -12.33
C ALA A 309 10.26 15.60 -11.74
N VAL A 310 10.44 14.85 -10.64
CA VAL A 310 11.74 14.71 -9.95
C VAL A 310 12.94 14.39 -10.88
N PRO A 311 12.89 13.36 -11.76
CA PRO A 311 14.00 13.09 -12.67
C PRO A 311 14.21 14.19 -13.70
N PHE A 312 13.15 14.89 -14.14
CA PHE A 312 13.26 16.01 -15.08
C PHE A 312 13.87 17.26 -14.44
N ILE A 313 13.47 17.59 -13.22
CA ILE A 313 14.08 18.66 -12.42
C ILE A 313 15.57 18.39 -12.23
N SER A 314 15.93 17.15 -11.90
CA SER A 314 17.35 16.76 -11.74
C SER A 314 18.14 16.89 -13.05
N ALA A 315 17.56 16.45 -14.17
CA ALA A 315 18.16 16.59 -15.50
C ALA A 315 18.32 18.06 -15.89
N TYR A 316 17.31 18.90 -15.64
CA TYR A 316 17.34 20.33 -15.90
C TYR A 316 18.45 21.01 -15.12
N HIS A 317 18.56 20.75 -13.81
CA HIS A 317 19.62 21.28 -12.95
C HIS A 317 21.03 21.03 -13.49
N ASP A 318 21.25 19.84 -14.07
CA ASP A 318 22.52 19.44 -14.64
C ASP A 318 22.73 19.90 -16.09
N GLY A 319 21.71 20.52 -16.71
CA GLY A 319 21.73 20.93 -18.11
C GLY A 319 21.66 19.78 -19.10
N ALA A 320 21.11 18.63 -18.70
CA ALA A 320 20.92 17.48 -19.56
C ALA A 320 19.74 17.69 -20.52
N SER A 321 19.79 17.06 -21.68
CA SER A 321 18.74 17.12 -22.71
C SER A 321 17.67 16.02 -22.57
N ASP A 322 17.87 15.07 -21.65
CA ASP A 322 16.91 14.01 -21.34
C ASP A 322 17.02 13.55 -19.87
N ALA A 323 15.97 12.92 -19.35
CA ALA A 323 15.88 12.51 -17.95
C ALA A 323 16.26 11.04 -17.69
N THR A 324 16.71 10.29 -18.70
CA THR A 324 16.87 8.83 -18.62
C THR A 324 17.89 8.39 -17.57
N SER A 325 19.00 9.11 -17.43
CA SER A 325 20.04 8.81 -16.43
C SER A 325 19.67 9.19 -15.00
N TYR A 326 18.56 9.93 -14.82
CA TYR A 326 18.11 10.45 -13.54
C TYR A 326 16.99 9.60 -12.91
N ILE A 327 16.47 8.63 -13.66
CA ILE A 327 15.50 7.66 -13.16
C ILE A 327 16.25 6.56 -12.40
N THR A 328 16.00 6.47 -11.10
CA THR A 328 16.66 5.53 -10.18
C THR A 328 15.78 4.35 -9.78
N GLU A 329 14.47 4.46 -9.99
CA GLU A 329 13.47 3.44 -9.66
C GLU A 329 12.40 3.38 -10.74
N ASN A 330 11.86 2.18 -10.97
CA ASN A 330 10.77 1.99 -11.92
C ASN A 330 9.48 2.57 -11.32
N LYS A 331 8.79 3.42 -12.08
CA LYS A 331 7.46 3.95 -11.74
C LYS A 331 6.50 3.89 -12.92
N ILE A 332 5.21 3.77 -12.62
CA ILE A 332 4.11 4.05 -13.54
C ILE A 332 3.34 5.21 -12.94
N VAL A 333 3.37 6.38 -13.57
CA VAL A 333 2.53 7.53 -13.22
C VAL A 333 1.31 7.50 -14.13
N TYR A 334 0.12 7.74 -13.62
CA TYR A 334 -1.11 7.71 -14.41
C TYR A 334 -2.08 8.80 -13.97
N TRP A 335 -2.94 9.22 -14.89
CA TRP A 335 -4.05 10.10 -14.58
C TRP A 335 -5.25 9.87 -15.50
N PHE A 336 -6.44 10.15 -15.00
CA PHE A 336 -7.70 10.07 -15.75
C PHE A 336 -8.80 10.85 -15.04
N ARG A 337 -9.78 11.35 -15.80
CA ARG A 337 -11.00 11.94 -15.23
C ARG A 337 -11.86 10.89 -14.53
N PRO A 338 -12.65 11.27 -13.51
CA PRO A 338 -13.51 10.33 -12.80
C PRO A 338 -14.62 9.79 -13.71
N THR A 339 -15.06 10.55 -14.71
CA THR A 339 -16.14 10.18 -15.63
C THR A 339 -15.74 10.45 -17.06
N ARG A 340 -16.45 9.83 -18.01
CA ARG A 340 -16.35 10.20 -19.43
C ARG A 340 -16.95 11.59 -19.67
N SER A 341 -16.46 12.26 -20.71
CA SER A 341 -16.93 13.59 -21.14
C SER A 341 -18.40 13.62 -21.58
N ASP A 342 -18.93 12.48 -22.03
CA ASP A 342 -20.29 12.35 -22.55
C ASP A 342 -21.35 12.09 -21.48
N LEU A 343 -20.95 11.80 -20.24
CA LEU A 343 -21.87 11.63 -19.12
C LEU A 343 -22.68 12.92 -18.89
N ASP A 344 -23.96 12.80 -18.59
CA ASP A 344 -24.85 13.94 -18.40
C ASP A 344 -25.12 14.22 -16.91
N CYS A 345 -24.75 15.43 -16.46
CA CYS A 345 -24.92 15.92 -15.10
C CYS A 345 -25.82 17.18 -15.03
N ASP A 346 -26.43 17.58 -16.14
CA ASP A 346 -27.18 18.85 -16.28
C ASP A 346 -28.24 19.04 -15.18
N ALA A 347 -28.92 17.95 -14.78
CA ALA A 347 -30.01 18.02 -13.81
C ALA A 347 -29.55 18.45 -12.40
N THR A 348 -28.32 18.09 -12.02
CA THR A 348 -27.80 18.22 -10.65
C THR A 348 -26.70 19.28 -10.52
N ASP A 349 -26.14 19.73 -11.64
CA ASP A 349 -25.04 20.69 -11.66
C ASP A 349 -25.53 22.15 -11.52
N THR A 350 -24.83 22.95 -10.70
CA THR A 350 -25.16 24.37 -10.46
C THR A 350 -24.61 25.30 -11.53
N THR A 351 -23.62 24.88 -12.32
CA THR A 351 -23.09 25.66 -13.44
C THR A 351 -24.06 25.75 -14.63
N MET A 352 -25.18 25.03 -14.56
CA MET A 352 -26.32 25.15 -15.48
C MET A 352 -27.18 26.39 -15.22
N GLU A 353 -26.89 27.16 -14.17
CA GLU A 353 -27.62 28.35 -13.75
C GLU A 353 -26.87 29.64 -14.12
N ASP A 354 -27.52 30.79 -13.99
CA ASP A 354 -26.84 32.08 -14.17
C ASP A 354 -26.02 32.41 -12.92
N ALA A 355 -24.80 32.89 -13.09
CA ALA A 355 -23.88 33.24 -12.00
C ALA A 355 -23.18 34.58 -12.25
N ASN A 356 -22.39 35.06 -11.28
CA ASN A 356 -21.63 36.29 -11.47
C ASN A 356 -20.56 36.08 -12.56
N ASN A 357 -20.61 36.89 -13.61
CA ASN A 357 -19.64 36.85 -14.71
C ASN A 357 -18.96 38.19 -14.96
N SER A 358 -18.75 39.00 -13.92
CA SER A 358 -18.06 40.29 -14.02
C SER A 358 -16.65 40.18 -14.58
N THR A 359 -15.99 39.03 -14.41
CA THR A 359 -14.65 38.73 -14.89
C THR A 359 -14.63 38.17 -16.32
N GLY A 360 -15.77 37.82 -16.89
CA GLY A 360 -15.87 37.12 -18.19
C GLY A 360 -15.40 35.66 -18.14
N ASN A 361 -15.27 35.08 -16.95
CA ASN A 361 -14.68 33.77 -16.74
C ASN A 361 -15.69 32.64 -16.44
N TYR A 362 -16.97 32.98 -16.28
CA TYR A 362 -18.04 32.02 -16.12
C TYR A 362 -18.71 31.70 -17.46
N PHE A 363 -18.70 30.42 -17.81
CA PHE A 363 -19.42 29.88 -18.96
C PHE A 363 -20.55 29.00 -18.43
N LYS A 364 -21.80 29.37 -18.72
CA LYS A 364 -22.96 28.58 -18.30
C LYS A 364 -23.01 27.26 -19.05
N GLY A 365 -23.10 26.15 -18.33
CA GLY A 365 -23.11 24.80 -18.89
C GLY A 365 -21.93 23.96 -18.44
N ARG A 366 -21.57 22.97 -19.26
CA ARG A 366 -20.31 22.22 -19.10
C ARG A 366 -19.10 23.17 -19.16
N PRO A 367 -17.98 22.83 -18.51
CA PRO A 367 -16.79 23.68 -18.50
C PRO A 367 -16.33 24.04 -19.92
N ASP A 368 -16.11 25.33 -20.21
CA ASP A 368 -15.58 25.75 -21.51
C ASP A 368 -14.26 25.03 -21.81
N GLY A 369 -14.15 24.40 -22.98
CA GLY A 369 -12.99 23.59 -23.37
C GLY A 369 -13.14 22.09 -23.17
N TRP A 370 -14.23 21.62 -22.57
CA TRP A 370 -14.48 20.19 -22.31
C TRP A 370 -14.38 19.32 -23.57
N GLU A 371 -14.70 19.85 -24.75
CA GLU A 371 -14.62 19.15 -26.04
C GLU A 371 -13.19 18.81 -26.45
N THR A 372 -12.19 19.49 -25.89
CA THR A 372 -10.78 19.27 -26.20
C THR A 372 -10.15 18.15 -25.36
N MET A 373 -10.89 17.61 -24.37
CA MET A 373 -10.40 16.66 -23.39
C MET A 373 -10.67 15.21 -23.81
N GLU A 374 -9.61 14.41 -23.96
CA GLU A 374 -9.75 13.01 -24.38
C GLU A 374 -10.29 12.08 -23.27
N ASP A 375 -11.16 11.13 -23.66
CA ASP A 375 -11.66 10.06 -22.79
C ASP A 375 -10.64 8.91 -22.67
N LYS A 376 -9.52 9.19 -21.99
CA LYS A 376 -8.37 8.27 -21.86
C LYS A 376 -7.92 8.11 -20.42
N VAL A 377 -7.29 6.96 -20.16
CA VAL A 377 -6.31 6.82 -19.07
C VAL A 377 -4.94 7.13 -19.65
N PHE A 378 -4.28 8.16 -19.12
CA PHE A 378 -2.94 8.57 -19.51
C PHE A 378 -1.91 7.92 -18.58
N ILE A 379 -0.79 7.49 -19.16
CA ILE A 379 0.27 6.77 -18.44
C ILE A 379 1.63 7.32 -18.85
N VAL A 380 2.51 7.52 -17.88
CA VAL A 380 3.95 7.72 -18.09
C VAL A 380 4.73 6.67 -17.30
N THR A 381 5.53 5.88 -17.98
CA THR A 381 6.49 4.98 -17.32
C THR A 381 7.82 5.68 -17.13
N LEU A 382 8.41 5.59 -15.95
CA LEU A 382 9.79 5.99 -15.68
C LEU A 382 10.60 4.73 -15.43
N LEU A 383 11.36 4.24 -16.42
CA LEU A 383 12.00 2.93 -16.34
C LEU A 383 13.53 3.00 -16.32
N THR A 384 14.14 2.19 -15.46
CA THR A 384 15.60 2.00 -15.41
C THR A 384 16.12 1.06 -16.52
N GLU A 385 15.23 0.25 -17.08
CA GLU A 385 15.45 -0.69 -18.18
C GLU A 385 14.15 -0.83 -19.00
N ALA A 386 14.24 -1.27 -20.26
CA ALA A 386 13.06 -1.47 -21.08
C ALA A 386 12.17 -2.61 -20.52
N GLY A 387 10.87 -2.51 -20.72
CA GLY A 387 9.89 -3.49 -20.26
C GLY A 387 8.60 -3.43 -21.06
N ARG A 388 7.61 -4.24 -20.68
CA ARG A 388 6.30 -4.30 -21.32
C ARG A 388 5.23 -3.87 -20.32
N LEU A 389 4.51 -2.80 -20.60
CA LEU A 389 3.41 -2.29 -19.81
C LEU A 389 2.10 -2.97 -20.25
N GLU A 390 1.32 -3.46 -19.30
CA GLU A 390 -0.08 -3.85 -19.49
C GLU A 390 -0.97 -2.93 -18.67
N VAL A 391 -2.03 -2.41 -19.29
CA VAL A 391 -3.04 -1.58 -18.64
C VAL A 391 -4.40 -2.20 -18.89
N THR A 392 -5.21 -2.34 -17.84
CA THR A 392 -6.60 -2.80 -17.95
C THR A 392 -7.55 -1.71 -17.50
N ALA A 393 -8.46 -1.29 -18.37
CA ALA A 393 -9.53 -0.33 -18.09
C ALA A 393 -10.85 -0.87 -18.66
N GLY A 394 -11.95 -0.78 -17.91
CA GLY A 394 -13.25 -1.35 -18.31
C GLY A 394 -13.22 -2.85 -18.65
N GLY A 395 -12.29 -3.60 -18.07
CA GLY A 395 -12.10 -5.04 -18.35
C GLY A 395 -11.37 -5.36 -19.66
N LYS A 396 -10.94 -4.37 -20.43
CA LYS A 396 -10.10 -4.53 -21.63
C LYS A 396 -8.63 -4.30 -21.25
N THR A 397 -7.76 -5.25 -21.60
CA THR A 397 -6.31 -5.15 -21.37
C THR A 397 -5.60 -4.78 -22.67
N GLU A 398 -4.73 -3.77 -22.60
CA GLU A 398 -3.85 -3.35 -23.69
C GLU A 398 -2.39 -3.44 -23.24
N SER A 399 -1.49 -3.77 -24.17
CA SER A 399 -0.06 -4.01 -23.91
C SER A 399 0.81 -3.09 -24.76
N PHE A 400 1.85 -2.53 -24.16
CA PHE A 400 2.80 -1.62 -24.80
C PHE A 400 4.24 -2.03 -24.48
N GLU A 401 5.13 -1.92 -25.47
CA GLU A 401 6.58 -1.99 -25.20
C GLU A 401 7.05 -0.61 -24.73
N ALA A 402 7.59 -0.57 -23.52
CA ALA A 402 8.06 0.63 -22.85
C ALA A 402 9.59 0.69 -22.83
N PRO A 403 10.22 1.71 -23.43
CA PRO A 403 11.68 1.82 -23.45
C PRO A 403 12.23 2.15 -22.06
N LYS A 404 13.55 1.98 -21.91
CA LYS A 404 14.28 2.59 -20.80
C LYS A 404 14.09 4.11 -20.86
N GLY A 405 13.88 4.73 -19.70
CA GLY A 405 13.65 6.16 -19.58
C GLY A 405 12.17 6.53 -19.40
N PRO A 406 11.83 7.81 -19.55
CA PRO A 406 10.46 8.29 -19.46
C PRO A 406 9.70 8.08 -20.78
N ALA A 407 8.54 7.42 -20.77
CA ALA A 407 7.72 7.19 -21.98
C ALA A 407 6.22 7.31 -21.68
N LYS A 408 5.46 7.92 -22.60
CA LYS A 408 4.00 8.12 -22.45
C LYS A 408 3.17 7.12 -23.26
N PHE A 409 2.02 6.73 -22.71
CA PHE A 409 1.03 5.82 -23.30
C PHE A 409 -0.39 6.28 -22.93
N SER A 410 -1.39 5.74 -23.61
CA SER A 410 -2.79 5.92 -23.23
C SER A 410 -3.65 4.72 -23.62
N VAL A 411 -4.75 4.50 -22.89
CA VAL A 411 -5.80 3.53 -23.23
C VAL A 411 -7.17 4.20 -23.15
N ASP A 412 -8.15 3.65 -23.87
CA ASP A 412 -9.54 4.15 -23.78
C ASP A 412 -10.06 4.02 -22.35
N MET A 413 -10.66 5.09 -21.83
CA MET A 413 -11.27 5.05 -20.51
C MET A 413 -12.65 4.38 -20.59
N ALA A 414 -12.96 3.55 -19.60
CA ALA A 414 -14.24 2.87 -19.47
C ALA A 414 -14.55 2.61 -18.00
N ALA A 415 -15.84 2.64 -17.64
CA ALA A 415 -16.28 2.50 -16.26
C ALA A 415 -15.74 1.23 -15.59
N GLY A 416 -15.34 1.36 -14.33
CA GLY A 416 -14.75 0.30 -13.50
C GLY A 416 -13.30 0.56 -13.09
N ALA A 417 -12.68 -0.47 -12.53
CA ALA A 417 -11.30 -0.39 -12.02
C ALA A 417 -10.27 -0.28 -13.14
N VAL A 418 -9.23 0.51 -12.87
CA VAL A 418 -8.04 0.62 -13.71
C VAL A 418 -6.88 -0.08 -13.01
N THR A 419 -6.18 -0.99 -13.69
CA THR A 419 -5.05 -1.74 -13.12
C THR A 419 -3.87 -1.77 -14.07
N PHE A 420 -2.66 -1.80 -13.53
CA PHE A 420 -1.42 -1.75 -14.28
C PHE A 420 -0.49 -2.90 -13.90
N ARG A 421 0.22 -3.43 -14.89
CA ARG A 421 1.33 -4.36 -14.69
C ARG A 421 2.50 -3.96 -15.59
N LEU A 422 3.70 -3.94 -15.05
CA LEU A 422 4.92 -3.77 -15.83
C LEU A 422 5.72 -5.05 -15.78
N TYR A 423 6.16 -5.53 -16.93
CA TYR A 423 6.96 -6.72 -17.10
C TYR A 423 8.38 -6.36 -17.51
N ASN A 424 9.39 -7.05 -16.97
CA ASN A 424 10.70 -7.18 -17.58
C ASN A 424 10.85 -8.64 -18.06
N GLY A 425 10.83 -8.85 -19.37
CA GLY A 425 10.63 -10.17 -19.98
C GLY A 425 9.30 -10.77 -19.53
N ASP A 426 9.34 -11.97 -18.92
CA ASP A 426 8.16 -12.67 -18.41
C ASP A 426 7.82 -12.33 -16.94
N LYS A 427 8.57 -11.45 -16.28
CA LYS A 427 8.44 -11.18 -14.84
C LYS A 427 7.75 -9.84 -14.60
N VAL A 428 6.66 -9.85 -13.85
CA VAL A 428 6.06 -8.63 -13.29
C VAL A 428 7.03 -7.96 -12.31
N VAL A 429 7.40 -6.71 -12.60
CA VAL A 429 8.27 -5.87 -11.76
C VAL A 429 7.48 -4.81 -11.01
N LEU A 430 6.34 -4.36 -11.53
CA LEU A 430 5.37 -3.50 -10.86
C LEU A 430 3.95 -4.00 -11.15
N GLU A 431 3.08 -3.93 -10.14
CA GLU A 431 1.65 -4.21 -10.27
C GLU A 431 0.89 -3.35 -9.26
N GLY A 432 -0.28 -2.85 -9.66
CA GLY A 432 -1.14 -2.08 -8.78
C GLY A 432 -2.46 -1.70 -9.45
N ASP A 433 -3.42 -1.28 -8.64
CA ASP A 433 -4.64 -0.64 -9.07
C ASP A 433 -4.55 0.88 -8.92
N ALA A 434 -5.42 1.59 -9.64
CA ALA A 434 -5.45 3.04 -9.62
C ALA A 434 -5.98 3.64 -8.31
N GLY A 435 -6.53 2.88 -7.37
CA GLY A 435 -7.18 3.43 -6.16
C GLY A 435 -8.56 4.08 -6.39
N MET A 436 -8.78 4.69 -7.56
CA MET A 436 -10.06 5.22 -8.04
C MET A 436 -10.61 4.39 -9.22
N GLN A 437 -11.94 4.31 -9.31
CA GLN A 437 -12.63 3.74 -10.47
C GLN A 437 -13.13 4.85 -11.38
N ILE A 438 -13.17 4.56 -12.68
CA ILE A 438 -13.93 5.39 -13.63
C ILE A 438 -15.41 5.12 -13.37
N LEU A 439 -16.17 6.18 -13.14
CA LEU A 439 -17.57 6.18 -12.75
C LEU A 439 -18.49 6.32 -13.98
N ASP A 440 -19.67 5.74 -13.86
CA ASP A 440 -20.80 5.87 -14.79
C ASP A 440 -21.93 6.77 -14.26
N TYR A 441 -21.62 7.55 -13.21
CA TYR A 441 -22.50 8.53 -12.59
C TYR A 441 -21.71 9.78 -12.18
N CYS A 442 -22.42 10.90 -12.00
CA CYS A 442 -21.81 12.20 -11.71
C CYS A 442 -21.32 12.24 -10.24
N PRO A 443 -19.99 12.26 -9.99
CA PRO A 443 -19.49 12.41 -8.62
C PRO A 443 -19.97 13.75 -8.06
N CYS A 444 -20.53 13.73 -6.84
CA CYS A 444 -21.15 14.90 -6.21
C CYS A 444 -22.26 15.57 -7.05
N GLY A 445 -22.79 14.92 -8.09
CA GLY A 445 -23.81 15.51 -8.96
C GLY A 445 -23.29 16.61 -9.90
N ILE A 446 -21.98 16.72 -10.13
CA ILE A 446 -21.37 17.77 -10.98
C ILE A 446 -20.52 17.20 -12.12
N TYR A 447 -20.23 18.04 -13.11
CA TYR A 447 -19.23 17.80 -14.14
C TYR A 447 -17.81 17.93 -13.57
N ASN A 448 -17.27 16.83 -13.02
CA ASN A 448 -15.92 16.83 -12.48
C ASN A 448 -14.86 16.47 -13.54
N PHE A 449 -14.11 17.48 -14.00
CA PHE A 449 -12.97 17.32 -14.91
C PHE A 449 -11.61 17.38 -14.19
N ASN A 450 -11.59 17.38 -12.86
CA ASN A 450 -10.37 17.23 -12.07
C ASN A 450 -9.86 15.78 -12.21
N PRO A 451 -8.61 15.54 -12.64
CA PRO A 451 -8.14 14.19 -12.86
C PRO A 451 -7.73 13.53 -11.55
N TYR A 452 -7.96 12.22 -11.43
CA TYR A 452 -7.28 11.44 -10.42
C TYR A 452 -5.87 11.14 -10.91
N VAL A 453 -4.84 11.42 -10.10
CA VAL A 453 -3.44 11.21 -10.48
C VAL A 453 -2.78 10.31 -9.45
N GLY A 454 -2.08 9.28 -9.90
CA GLY A 454 -1.40 8.35 -9.01
C GLY A 454 -0.10 7.80 -9.58
N THR A 455 0.60 7.04 -8.73
CA THR A 455 1.85 6.37 -9.05
C THR A 455 1.78 4.91 -8.64
N ILE A 456 2.45 4.01 -9.37
CA ILE A 456 2.76 2.65 -8.94
C ILE A 456 4.29 2.50 -8.87
N PRO A 457 4.84 2.07 -7.71
CA PRO A 457 4.15 1.77 -6.45
C PRO A 457 3.44 2.99 -5.86
N ALA A 458 2.31 2.77 -5.18
CA ALA A 458 1.55 3.84 -4.55
C ALA A 458 2.37 4.53 -3.45
N GLY A 459 2.33 5.86 -3.45
CA GLY A 459 2.95 6.70 -2.42
C GLY A 459 2.16 6.73 -1.11
N GLU A 460 2.53 7.63 -0.20
CA GLU A 460 1.74 7.86 1.01
C GLU A 460 0.36 8.43 0.68
N PRO A 461 -0.71 7.98 1.38
CA PRO A 461 -2.07 8.47 1.17
C PRO A 461 -2.13 10.00 1.22
N ASP A 462 -2.84 10.61 0.29
CA ASP A 462 -2.98 12.06 0.19
C ASP A 462 -4.46 12.41 0.28
N GLU A 463 -4.86 12.90 1.46
CA GLU A 463 -6.25 13.07 1.85
C GLU A 463 -6.53 14.54 2.20
N LEU A 464 -7.67 15.04 1.75
CA LEU A 464 -8.12 16.39 2.05
C LEU A 464 -8.47 16.52 3.56
N LEU A 465 -7.87 17.50 4.23
CA LEU A 465 -8.11 17.76 5.66
C LEU A 465 -9.51 18.36 5.91
N PRO A 466 -10.06 18.23 7.14
CA PRO A 466 -11.39 18.77 7.49
C PRO A 466 -11.66 20.21 7.08
N GLU A 467 -10.67 21.08 7.26
CA GLU A 467 -10.75 22.50 6.90
C GLU A 467 -10.82 22.71 5.39
N GLY A 468 -10.21 21.81 4.61
CA GLY A 468 -10.20 21.83 3.15
C GLY A 468 -11.47 21.29 2.50
N TYR A 469 -12.39 20.67 3.26
CA TYR A 469 -13.72 20.26 2.77
C TYR A 469 -14.89 20.90 3.54
N ALA A 470 -14.64 22.01 4.23
CA ALA A 470 -15.65 22.71 5.02
C ALA A 470 -16.86 23.20 4.19
N SER A 471 -16.67 23.46 2.89
CA SER A 471 -17.67 23.93 1.94
C SER A 471 -18.08 22.85 0.93
N ILE A 472 -17.86 21.56 1.20
CA ILE A 472 -18.13 20.47 0.23
C ILE A 472 -19.59 20.38 -0.24
N MET A 473 -20.53 20.83 0.59
CA MET A 473 -21.96 20.89 0.24
C MET A 473 -22.34 22.19 -0.50
N ALA A 474 -21.45 23.18 -0.58
CA ALA A 474 -21.71 24.44 -1.25
C ALA A 474 -21.70 24.24 -2.77
N GLY A 475 -22.79 24.63 -3.42
CA GLY A 475 -22.96 24.42 -4.87
C GLY A 475 -23.34 23.00 -5.26
N LEU A 476 -23.86 22.17 -4.34
CA LEU A 476 -24.46 20.88 -4.65
C LEU A 476 -25.99 20.95 -4.56
N LYS A 477 -26.71 20.37 -5.53
CA LYS A 477 -28.19 20.27 -5.51
C LYS A 477 -28.70 19.08 -4.71
N GLU A 478 -27.88 18.04 -4.55
CA GLU A 478 -28.23 16.81 -3.84
C GLU A 478 -27.31 16.61 -2.62
N GLU A 479 -27.84 16.02 -1.54
CA GLU A 479 -27.01 15.61 -0.41
C GLU A 479 -26.09 14.45 -0.80
N LEU A 480 -24.83 14.50 -0.36
CA LEU A 480 -23.86 13.42 -0.59
C LEU A 480 -24.34 12.12 0.10
N GLY A 481 -24.47 11.03 -0.66
CA GLY A 481 -24.70 9.69 -0.11
C GLY A 481 -23.51 9.15 0.70
N GLU A 482 -23.62 7.94 1.27
CA GLU A 482 -22.57 7.36 2.14
C GLU A 482 -21.17 7.23 1.49
N ASN A 483 -21.06 7.27 0.15
CA ASN A 483 -19.79 7.35 -0.60
C ASN A 483 -19.98 8.16 -1.89
N PRO A 484 -19.77 9.48 -1.89
CA PRO A 484 -19.96 10.30 -3.10
C PRO A 484 -18.91 9.99 -4.18
N ILE A 485 -17.74 9.50 -3.77
CA ILE A 485 -16.65 9.03 -4.63
C ILE A 485 -16.16 7.69 -4.04
N PRO A 486 -16.28 6.56 -4.73
CA PRO A 486 -15.95 5.25 -4.21
C PRO A 486 -14.42 5.05 -4.28
N MET A 487 -13.70 5.69 -3.37
CA MET A 487 -12.31 5.36 -3.10
C MET A 487 -12.26 3.95 -2.51
N LEU A 488 -11.36 3.10 -3.00
CA LEU A 488 -11.14 1.81 -2.38
C LEU A 488 -10.68 2.03 -0.92
N PRO A 489 -11.22 1.31 0.07
CA PRO A 489 -10.74 1.41 1.46
C PRO A 489 -9.21 1.22 1.52
N PRO A 490 -8.49 1.90 2.42
CA PRO A 490 -7.03 1.84 2.45
C PRO A 490 -6.52 0.41 2.72
N VAL A 491 -5.42 0.01 2.07
CA VAL A 491 -4.70 -1.24 2.39
C VAL A 491 -3.99 -1.14 3.74
N ASP A 492 -3.91 -2.26 4.46
CA ASP A 492 -3.12 -2.44 5.69
C ASP A 492 -3.45 -1.48 6.85
N LYS A 493 -4.39 -0.54 6.66
CA LYS A 493 -4.75 0.58 7.51
C LYS A 493 -6.29 0.74 7.50
N GLY A 494 -6.82 1.57 8.40
CA GLY A 494 -8.26 1.86 8.49
C GLY A 494 -9.07 0.85 9.32
N THR A 495 -10.20 1.31 9.84
CA THR A 495 -11.03 0.55 10.80
C THR A 495 -11.60 -0.72 10.19
N GLU A 496 -11.99 -0.69 8.92
CA GLU A 496 -12.56 -1.86 8.21
C GLU A 496 -11.56 -3.00 8.04
N ALA A 497 -10.30 -2.71 7.71
CA ALA A 497 -9.24 -3.73 7.61
C ALA A 497 -9.01 -4.44 8.96
N TRP A 498 -9.01 -3.69 10.07
CA TRP A 498 -8.83 -4.26 11.41
C TRP A 498 -10.08 -4.99 11.93
N LYS A 499 -11.30 -4.53 11.60
CA LYS A 499 -12.54 -5.26 11.87
C LYS A 499 -12.56 -6.60 11.15
N PHE A 500 -12.17 -6.63 9.87
CA PHE A 500 -12.03 -7.86 9.10
C PHE A 500 -11.01 -8.81 9.75
N LEU A 501 -9.85 -8.30 10.15
CA LEU A 501 -8.81 -9.11 10.79
C LEU A 501 -9.26 -9.69 12.14
N LEU A 502 -9.96 -8.90 12.96
CA LEU A 502 -10.52 -9.36 14.22
C LEU A 502 -11.60 -10.45 13.99
N GLY A 503 -12.50 -10.23 13.03
CA GLY A 503 -13.55 -11.20 12.70
C GLY A 503 -12.99 -12.52 12.19
N SER A 504 -11.97 -12.46 11.31
CA SER A 504 -11.30 -13.65 10.78
C SER A 504 -10.50 -14.39 11.86
N PHE A 505 -9.82 -13.67 12.75
CA PHE A 505 -9.14 -14.25 13.92
C PHE A 505 -10.11 -15.03 14.84
N LEU A 506 -11.27 -14.45 15.17
CA LEU A 506 -12.24 -15.09 16.06
C LEU A 506 -12.84 -16.35 15.44
N ILE A 507 -13.13 -16.32 14.14
CA ILE A 507 -13.59 -17.50 13.40
C ILE A 507 -12.53 -18.58 13.39
N GLU A 508 -11.27 -18.21 13.12
CA GLU A 508 -10.15 -19.14 13.10
C GLU A 508 -9.98 -19.80 14.48
N ALA A 509 -9.98 -19.01 15.55
CA ALA A 509 -9.86 -19.49 16.91
C ALA A 509 -10.97 -20.50 17.25
N VAL A 510 -12.22 -20.16 16.97
CA VAL A 510 -13.39 -20.97 17.34
C VAL A 510 -13.49 -22.26 16.51
N LEU A 511 -13.25 -22.19 15.21
CA LEU A 511 -13.45 -23.33 14.31
C LEU A 511 -12.27 -24.31 14.30
N TRP A 512 -11.02 -23.86 14.48
CA TRP A 512 -9.90 -24.78 14.72
C TRP A 512 -9.93 -25.42 16.11
N GLY A 513 -10.66 -24.83 17.05
CA GLY A 513 -10.79 -25.32 18.42
C GLY A 513 -11.21 -26.77 18.52
N PHE A 514 -12.31 -27.12 17.86
CA PHE A 514 -12.86 -28.47 17.92
C PHE A 514 -11.90 -29.53 17.36
N PRO A 515 -11.38 -29.41 16.12
CA PRO A 515 -10.47 -30.40 15.57
C PRO A 515 -9.14 -30.51 16.32
N LEU A 516 -8.57 -29.40 16.80
CA LEU A 516 -7.32 -29.42 17.56
C LEU A 516 -7.47 -30.03 18.96
N CYS A 517 -8.67 -29.96 19.56
CA CYS A 517 -8.96 -30.57 20.86
C CYS A 517 -9.57 -31.98 20.75
N PHE A 518 -9.60 -32.57 19.56
CA PHE A 518 -10.27 -33.87 19.35
C PHE A 518 -9.69 -34.99 20.21
N GLY A 519 -8.42 -34.91 20.63
CA GLY A 519 -7.80 -35.88 21.54
C GLY A 519 -8.60 -36.11 22.84
N VAL A 520 -9.29 -35.07 23.34
CA VAL A 520 -10.16 -35.19 24.53
C VAL A 520 -11.40 -36.04 24.22
N PHE A 521 -12.01 -35.82 23.05
CA PHE A 521 -13.14 -36.63 22.57
C PHE A 521 -12.70 -38.06 22.25
N GLN A 522 -11.52 -38.26 21.67
CA GLN A 522 -10.94 -39.58 21.39
C GLN A 522 -10.83 -40.42 22.67
N ASN A 523 -10.30 -39.85 23.75
CA ASN A 523 -10.21 -40.53 25.04
C ASN A 523 -11.59 -40.87 25.63
N HIS A 524 -12.55 -39.96 25.53
CA HIS A 524 -13.92 -40.19 25.98
C HIS A 524 -14.64 -41.28 25.17
N TYR A 525 -14.49 -41.29 23.84
CA TYR A 525 -15.11 -42.32 23.00
C TYR A 525 -14.48 -43.70 23.25
N ALA A 526 -13.15 -43.79 23.38
CA ALA A 526 -12.45 -45.04 23.65
C ALA A 526 -12.81 -45.65 25.03
N SER A 527 -13.17 -44.81 26.01
CA SER A 527 -13.59 -45.25 27.35
C SER A 527 -15.10 -45.54 27.46
N THR A 528 -15.89 -45.18 26.44
CA THR A 528 -17.34 -45.35 26.46
C THR A 528 -17.72 -46.72 25.89
N PRO A 529 -18.42 -47.60 26.65
CA PRO A 529 -18.73 -48.97 26.21
C PRO A 529 -19.46 -49.06 24.86
N LYS A 530 -20.23 -48.04 24.49
CA LYS A 530 -21.01 -47.99 23.24
C LYS A 530 -20.16 -47.94 21.97
N PHE A 531 -18.95 -47.37 22.03
CA PHE A 531 -18.07 -47.24 20.87
C PHE A 531 -17.00 -48.34 20.80
N GLY A 532 -16.85 -49.12 21.88
CA GLY A 532 -15.87 -50.19 21.97
C GLY A 532 -14.43 -49.70 21.81
N ASN A 533 -13.50 -50.64 21.68
CA ASN A 533 -12.10 -50.34 21.38
C ASN A 533 -11.88 -50.27 19.85
N ASP A 534 -12.75 -49.53 19.15
CA ASP A 534 -12.71 -49.41 17.68
C ASP A 534 -11.45 -48.66 17.25
N PRO A 535 -10.59 -49.27 16.40
CA PRO A 535 -9.33 -48.65 15.96
C PRO A 535 -9.53 -47.38 15.12
N ASN A 536 -10.75 -47.11 14.64
CA ASN A 536 -11.04 -45.98 13.75
C ASN A 536 -11.39 -44.68 14.50
N ILE A 537 -11.48 -44.66 15.83
CA ILE A 537 -11.81 -43.45 16.60
C ILE A 537 -10.88 -42.26 16.29
N PRO A 538 -9.54 -42.42 16.20
CA PRO A 538 -8.64 -41.30 15.88
C PRO A 538 -8.89 -40.69 14.49
N VAL A 539 -9.42 -41.48 13.55
CA VAL A 539 -9.68 -41.05 12.16
C VAL A 539 -10.66 -39.88 12.11
N ILE A 540 -11.61 -39.80 13.06
CA ILE A 540 -12.63 -38.75 13.11
C ILE A 540 -11.97 -37.35 13.14
N GLY A 541 -11.07 -37.10 14.09
CA GLY A 541 -10.40 -35.80 14.24
C GLY A 541 -9.36 -35.51 13.16
N THR A 542 -8.59 -36.54 12.76
CA THR A 542 -7.61 -36.39 11.68
C THR A 542 -8.28 -36.07 10.35
N LEU A 543 -9.46 -36.62 10.07
CA LEU A 543 -10.19 -36.36 8.84
C LEU A 543 -10.74 -34.92 8.79
N ALA A 544 -11.24 -34.39 9.90
CA ALA A 544 -11.73 -33.01 10.00
C ALA A 544 -10.66 -31.98 9.65
N THR A 545 -9.45 -32.15 10.20
CA THR A 545 -8.30 -31.26 9.94
C THR A 545 -7.72 -31.46 8.55
N SER A 546 -7.66 -32.71 8.08
CA SER A 546 -7.01 -33.05 6.81
C SER A 546 -7.85 -32.70 5.59
N LEU A 547 -9.18 -32.81 5.66
CA LEU A 547 -10.06 -32.43 4.54
C LEU A 547 -9.95 -30.96 4.18
N GLN A 548 -9.77 -30.10 5.18
CA GLN A 548 -9.48 -28.70 4.92
C GLN A 548 -8.14 -28.56 4.15
N PHE A 549 -7.05 -29.07 4.71
CA PHE A 549 -5.74 -28.92 4.06
C PHE A 549 -5.66 -29.56 2.66
N LEU A 550 -6.19 -30.77 2.49
CA LEU A 550 -6.20 -31.49 1.22
C LEU A 550 -7.20 -30.92 0.21
N GLY A 551 -8.27 -30.30 0.68
CA GLY A 551 -9.29 -29.68 -0.15
C GLY A 551 -8.87 -28.33 -0.74
N ALA A 552 -7.85 -27.67 -0.17
CA ALA A 552 -7.46 -26.32 -0.51
C ALA A 552 -7.20 -26.07 -2.01
N PRO A 553 -6.45 -26.92 -2.75
CA PRO A 553 -6.23 -26.74 -4.19
C PRO A 553 -7.50 -26.82 -5.03
N PHE A 554 -8.52 -27.53 -4.56
CA PHE A 554 -9.80 -27.69 -5.26
C PHE A 554 -10.75 -26.53 -4.95
N ALA A 555 -10.73 -26.01 -3.72
CA ALA A 555 -11.57 -24.90 -3.29
C ALA A 555 -11.07 -23.54 -3.78
N ALA A 556 -9.76 -23.30 -3.85
CA ALA A 556 -9.21 -22.00 -4.24
C ALA A 556 -9.65 -21.52 -5.65
N PRO A 557 -9.64 -22.36 -6.71
CA PRO A 557 -10.17 -21.97 -8.02
C PRO A 557 -11.67 -21.65 -7.97
N PHE A 558 -12.44 -22.37 -7.14
CA PHE A 558 -13.87 -22.15 -7.00
C PHE A 558 -14.19 -20.81 -6.34
N VAL A 559 -13.45 -20.46 -5.27
CA VAL A 559 -13.55 -19.17 -4.59
C VAL A 559 -13.21 -18.01 -5.54
N LYS A 560 -12.16 -18.17 -6.35
CA LYS A 560 -11.77 -17.18 -7.36
C LYS A 560 -12.85 -17.02 -8.43
N ARG A 561 -13.39 -18.13 -8.93
CA ARG A 561 -14.46 -18.14 -9.95
C ARG A 561 -15.75 -17.48 -9.46
N PHE A 562 -16.13 -17.74 -8.22
CA PHE A 562 -17.36 -17.24 -7.62
C PHE A 562 -17.07 -16.16 -6.57
N GLY A 563 -16.20 -15.20 -6.91
CA GLY A 563 -15.74 -14.12 -6.02
C GLY A 563 -16.87 -13.31 -5.37
N ARG A 564 -18.00 -13.14 -6.07
CA ARG A 564 -19.24 -12.49 -5.57
C ARG A 564 -19.88 -13.21 -4.38
N TRP A 565 -19.69 -14.52 -4.30
CA TRP A 565 -20.34 -15.36 -3.29
C TRP A 565 -19.43 -15.64 -2.09
N ARG A 566 -18.24 -15.03 -2.01
CA ARG A 566 -17.27 -15.29 -0.94
C ARG A 566 -17.84 -15.14 0.46
N GLN A 567 -18.55 -14.04 0.75
CA GLN A 567 -19.19 -13.87 2.06
C GLN A 567 -20.27 -14.95 2.32
N HIS A 568 -21.04 -15.32 1.30
CA HIS A 568 -22.04 -16.39 1.39
C HIS A 568 -21.40 -17.76 1.65
N MET A 569 -20.24 -18.04 1.04
CA MET A 569 -19.47 -19.25 1.31
C MET A 569 -19.01 -19.32 2.77
N VAL A 570 -18.59 -18.18 3.36
CA VAL A 570 -18.21 -18.13 4.78
C VAL A 570 -19.41 -18.43 5.69
N ILE A 571 -20.56 -17.82 5.42
CA ILE A 571 -21.81 -18.05 6.17
C ILE A 571 -22.22 -19.52 6.06
N PHE A 572 -22.26 -20.05 4.83
CA PHE A 572 -22.70 -21.41 4.55
C PHE A 572 -21.76 -22.47 5.16
N GLY A 573 -20.44 -22.29 5.00
CA GLY A 573 -19.46 -23.19 5.61
C GLY A 573 -19.54 -23.18 7.14
N SER A 574 -19.70 -22.01 7.76
CA SER A 574 -19.86 -21.89 9.21
C SER A 574 -21.12 -22.61 9.71
N ALA A 575 -22.24 -22.48 8.98
CA ALA A 575 -23.47 -23.19 9.29
C ALA A 575 -23.31 -24.71 9.19
N ILE A 576 -22.59 -25.21 8.18
CA ILE A 576 -22.28 -26.64 8.06
C ILE A 576 -21.50 -27.15 9.27
N CYS A 577 -20.48 -26.42 9.74
CA CYS A 577 -19.72 -26.79 10.94
C CYS A 577 -20.64 -26.94 12.16
N VAL A 578 -21.53 -25.96 12.40
CA VAL A 578 -22.50 -26.02 13.52
C VAL A 578 -23.45 -27.21 13.37
N VAL A 579 -24.06 -27.38 12.19
CA VAL A 579 -24.99 -28.50 11.91
C VAL A 579 -24.29 -29.84 12.09
N SER A 580 -23.03 -29.96 11.70
CA SER A 580 -22.27 -31.20 11.82
C SER A 580 -22.09 -31.65 13.27
N LEU A 581 -21.85 -30.71 14.20
CA LEU A 581 -21.75 -31.01 15.64
C LEU A 581 -23.11 -31.35 16.25
N VAL A 582 -24.18 -30.66 15.83
CA VAL A 582 -25.55 -30.97 16.25
C VAL A 582 -25.94 -32.39 15.81
N LEU A 583 -25.72 -32.73 14.54
CA LEU A 583 -26.00 -34.07 14.02
C LEU A 583 -25.17 -35.13 14.75
N ALA A 584 -23.88 -34.86 14.97
CA ALA A 584 -23.01 -35.76 15.71
C ALA A 584 -23.51 -36.04 17.14
N SER A 585 -24.23 -35.10 17.77
CA SER A 585 -24.78 -35.30 19.12
C SER A 585 -25.85 -36.39 19.21
N PHE A 586 -26.43 -36.82 18.08
CA PHE A 586 -27.44 -37.88 18.02
C PHE A 586 -26.85 -39.23 17.58
N VAL A 587 -25.58 -39.24 17.15
CA VAL A 587 -24.94 -40.42 16.58
C VAL A 587 -24.27 -41.25 17.67
N ASN A 588 -24.48 -42.57 17.63
CA ASN A 588 -23.91 -43.53 18.58
C ASN A 588 -23.00 -44.58 17.91
N THR A 589 -22.50 -44.33 16.69
CA THR A 589 -21.60 -45.22 15.96
C THR A 589 -20.34 -44.48 15.51
N VAL A 590 -19.19 -45.16 15.51
CA VAL A 590 -17.91 -44.57 15.09
C VAL A 590 -17.99 -44.11 13.63
N VAL A 591 -18.56 -44.93 12.74
CA VAL A 591 -18.77 -44.58 11.33
C VAL A 591 -19.63 -43.33 11.17
N GLY A 592 -20.71 -43.19 11.95
CA GLY A 592 -21.53 -41.99 11.90
C GLY A 592 -20.77 -40.75 12.38
N LEU A 593 -19.94 -40.89 13.42
CA LEU A 593 -19.10 -39.79 13.92
C LEU A 593 -18.02 -39.39 12.90
N ILE A 594 -17.47 -40.33 12.14
CA ILE A 594 -16.54 -40.05 11.02
C ILE A 594 -17.24 -39.18 9.97
N TRP A 595 -18.47 -39.50 9.58
CA TRP A 595 -19.20 -38.72 8.60
C TRP A 595 -19.62 -37.34 9.11
N THR A 596 -20.01 -37.21 10.39
CA THR A 596 -20.46 -35.93 10.95
C THR A 596 -19.29 -35.06 11.41
N GLN A 597 -18.48 -35.51 12.37
CA GLN A 597 -17.40 -34.72 12.96
C GLN A 597 -16.14 -34.68 12.10
N GLY A 598 -15.91 -35.72 11.28
CA GLY A 598 -14.79 -35.76 10.34
C GLY A 598 -15.14 -35.08 9.02
N VAL A 599 -15.97 -35.73 8.20
CA VAL A 599 -16.24 -35.31 6.83
C VAL A 599 -17.04 -34.02 6.76
N LEU A 600 -18.22 -33.98 7.35
CA LEU A 600 -19.13 -32.85 7.21
C LEU A 600 -18.54 -31.58 7.84
N TYR A 601 -17.94 -31.68 9.02
CA TYR A 601 -17.21 -30.56 9.64
C TYR A 601 -16.04 -30.10 8.76
N GLY A 602 -15.20 -31.02 8.28
CA GLY A 602 -14.05 -30.69 7.43
C GLY A 602 -14.43 -30.02 6.12
N VAL A 603 -15.53 -30.44 5.48
CA VAL A 603 -16.07 -29.80 4.26
C VAL A 603 -16.61 -28.41 4.56
N GLY A 604 -17.38 -28.23 5.63
CA GLY A 604 -17.85 -26.90 6.04
C GLY A 604 -16.69 -25.94 6.27
N PHE A 605 -15.64 -26.43 6.93
CA PHE A 605 -14.45 -25.65 7.23
C PHE A 605 -13.63 -25.31 5.97
N LEU A 606 -13.53 -26.22 5.01
CA LEU A 606 -12.91 -25.94 3.71
C LEU A 606 -13.62 -24.82 2.94
N ILE A 607 -14.95 -24.86 2.91
CA ILE A 607 -15.78 -23.90 2.16
C ILE A 607 -15.61 -22.48 2.70
N LEU A 608 -15.52 -22.30 4.02
CA LEU A 608 -15.38 -20.96 4.62
C LEU A 608 -13.94 -20.44 4.64
N TYR A 609 -12.95 -21.32 4.78
CA TYR A 609 -11.58 -20.89 5.04
C TYR A 609 -10.90 -20.25 3.81
N MET A 610 -11.08 -20.83 2.63
CA MET A 610 -10.47 -20.31 1.40
C MET A 610 -10.96 -18.89 1.04
N PRO A 611 -12.27 -18.56 1.15
CA PRO A 611 -12.75 -17.18 1.03
C PRO A 611 -12.12 -16.21 2.04
N VAL A 612 -11.98 -16.60 3.31
CA VAL A 612 -11.38 -15.74 4.35
C VAL A 612 -9.94 -15.38 4.00
N VAL A 613 -9.15 -16.38 3.62
CA VAL A 613 -7.76 -16.20 3.17
C VAL A 613 -7.68 -15.32 1.92
N SER A 614 -8.59 -15.53 0.96
CA SER A 614 -8.67 -14.70 -0.25
C SER A 614 -8.97 -13.23 0.07
N MET A 615 -9.95 -12.94 0.94
CA MET A 615 -10.28 -11.58 1.34
C MET A 615 -9.18 -10.94 2.20
N LEU A 616 -8.47 -11.71 3.02
CA LEU A 616 -7.32 -11.24 3.80
C LEU A 616 -6.21 -10.68 2.89
N ASN A 617 -5.94 -11.35 1.76
CA ASN A 617 -4.94 -10.91 0.80
C ASN A 617 -5.29 -9.57 0.10
N GLU A 618 -6.58 -9.21 0.06
CA GLU A 618 -7.03 -7.92 -0.49
C GLU A 618 -6.83 -6.77 0.51
N TRP A 619 -7.12 -7.03 1.79
CA TRP A 619 -6.99 -6.05 2.87
C TRP A 619 -5.54 -5.81 3.28
N PHE A 620 -4.70 -6.85 3.27
CA PHE A 620 -3.32 -6.77 3.74
C PHE A 620 -2.31 -7.15 2.65
N VAL A 621 -1.55 -6.15 2.19
CA VAL A 621 -0.57 -6.26 1.11
C VAL A 621 0.84 -6.13 1.66
N HIS A 622 1.15 -5.01 2.33
CA HIS A 622 2.46 -4.75 2.93
C HIS A 622 2.63 -5.41 4.29
N ARG A 623 1.54 -5.58 5.06
CA ARG A 623 1.53 -6.22 6.39
C ARG A 623 0.91 -7.61 6.36
N ARG A 624 1.04 -8.29 5.21
CA ARG A 624 0.39 -9.57 4.95
C ARG A 624 0.87 -10.64 5.93
N GLY A 625 2.19 -10.78 6.13
CA GLY A 625 2.75 -11.76 7.04
C GLY A 625 2.25 -11.59 8.48
N PHE A 626 2.19 -10.36 8.95
CA PHE A 626 1.64 -10.03 10.27
C PHE A 626 0.14 -10.37 10.37
N ALA A 627 -0.65 -10.05 9.35
CA ALA A 627 -2.08 -10.37 9.31
C ALA A 627 -2.34 -11.88 9.35
N TYR A 628 -1.57 -12.68 8.60
CA TYR A 628 -1.61 -14.15 8.69
C TYR A 628 -1.15 -14.66 10.06
N GLY A 629 -0.13 -14.03 10.66
CA GLY A 629 0.32 -14.34 12.01
C GLY A 629 -0.78 -14.17 13.05
N ILE A 630 -1.54 -13.06 12.98
CA ILE A 630 -2.71 -12.82 13.83
C ILE A 630 -3.77 -13.89 13.56
N LEU A 631 -4.18 -14.08 12.30
CA LEU A 631 -5.19 -15.07 11.92
C LEU A 631 -4.87 -16.43 12.57
N TYR A 632 -3.69 -16.99 12.31
CA TYR A 632 -3.31 -18.33 12.78
C TYR A 632 -3.09 -18.43 14.28
N ALA A 633 -2.72 -17.34 14.96
CA ALA A 633 -2.54 -17.34 16.41
C ALA A 633 -3.83 -17.76 17.13
N GLY A 634 -5.00 -17.54 16.52
CA GLY A 634 -6.29 -17.96 17.05
C GLY A 634 -6.35 -19.46 17.37
N GLY A 635 -5.83 -20.31 16.49
CA GLY A 635 -5.79 -21.76 16.70
C GLY A 635 -4.90 -22.16 17.90
N GLY A 636 -3.75 -21.51 18.05
CA GLY A 636 -2.82 -21.78 19.17
C GLY A 636 -3.37 -21.34 20.53
N ILE A 637 -4.03 -20.18 20.60
CA ILE A 637 -4.64 -19.66 21.83
C ILE A 637 -5.75 -20.58 22.33
N ASN A 638 -6.56 -21.12 21.42
CA ASN A 638 -7.67 -22.00 21.81
C ASN A 638 -7.18 -23.32 22.45
N GLY A 639 -6.02 -23.81 22.01
CA GLY A 639 -5.38 -25.02 22.55
C GLY A 639 -4.86 -24.91 23.98
N VAL A 640 -5.00 -23.76 24.65
CA VAL A 640 -4.60 -23.55 26.06
C VAL A 640 -5.73 -23.88 27.04
N GLY A 641 -6.96 -23.41 26.77
CA GLY A 641 -8.07 -23.50 27.72
C GLY A 641 -9.17 -24.49 27.33
N LEU A 642 -9.47 -24.62 26.04
CA LEU A 642 -10.59 -25.42 25.56
C LEU A 642 -10.47 -26.92 25.89
N PRO A 643 -9.30 -27.58 25.84
CA PRO A 643 -9.18 -28.98 26.22
C PRO A 643 -9.70 -29.27 27.64
N PHE A 644 -9.36 -28.42 28.61
CA PHE A 644 -9.79 -28.56 30.01
C PHE A 644 -11.30 -28.36 30.17
N LEU A 645 -11.85 -27.35 29.48
CA LEU A 645 -13.29 -27.10 29.47
C LEU A 645 -14.05 -28.29 28.88
N LEU A 646 -13.56 -28.86 27.78
CA LEU A 646 -14.17 -30.02 27.12
C LEU A 646 -14.09 -31.27 28.00
N GLU A 647 -12.97 -31.52 28.67
CA GLU A 647 -12.82 -32.65 29.60
C GLU A 647 -13.84 -32.56 30.75
N TRP A 648 -14.00 -31.36 31.33
CA TRP A 648 -15.00 -31.11 32.37
C TRP A 648 -16.43 -31.31 31.86
N LEU A 649 -16.76 -30.77 30.68
CA LEU A 649 -18.09 -30.91 30.07
C LEU A 649 -18.41 -32.38 29.75
N LEU A 650 -17.46 -33.13 29.16
CA LEU A 650 -17.61 -34.54 28.83
C LEU A 650 -17.80 -35.42 30.07
N THR A 651 -17.05 -35.14 31.14
CA THR A 651 -17.17 -35.90 32.40
C THR A 651 -18.53 -35.67 33.07
N LYS A 652 -19.03 -34.43 33.05
CA LYS A 652 -20.25 -34.06 33.76
C LYS A 652 -21.54 -34.30 32.96
N TRP A 653 -21.52 -34.09 31.64
CA TRP A 653 -22.73 -34.09 30.78
C TRP A 653 -22.69 -35.07 29.61
N GLY A 654 -21.55 -35.73 29.37
CA GLY A 654 -21.34 -36.65 28.25
C GLY A 654 -21.23 -35.98 26.87
N HIS A 655 -20.78 -36.73 25.87
CA HIS A 655 -20.56 -36.20 24.51
C HIS A 655 -21.79 -35.57 23.83
N PRO A 656 -23.06 -36.05 23.96
CA PRO A 656 -24.18 -35.44 23.25
C PRO A 656 -24.44 -34.00 23.68
N SER A 657 -24.41 -33.75 24.99
CA SER A 657 -24.61 -32.42 25.56
C SER A 657 -23.43 -31.50 25.25
N THR A 658 -22.20 -32.00 25.37
CA THR A 658 -20.99 -31.23 25.06
C THR A 658 -20.97 -30.78 23.61
N LEU A 659 -21.30 -31.65 22.64
CA LEU A 659 -21.33 -31.29 21.22
C LEU A 659 -22.37 -30.21 20.90
N ARG A 660 -23.54 -30.24 21.57
CA ARG A 660 -24.56 -29.19 21.43
C ARG A 660 -24.11 -27.87 22.02
N ILE A 661 -23.48 -27.90 23.21
CA ILE A 661 -22.90 -26.70 23.83
C ILE A 661 -21.84 -26.08 22.91
N MET A 662 -20.98 -26.90 22.31
CA MET A 662 -20.01 -26.43 21.32
C MET A 662 -20.68 -25.83 20.08
N ALA A 663 -21.71 -26.47 19.53
CA ALA A 663 -22.43 -25.95 18.37
C ALA A 663 -23.06 -24.58 18.65
N VAL A 664 -23.68 -24.41 19.83
CA VAL A 664 -24.25 -23.13 20.27
C VAL A 664 -23.15 -22.09 20.46
N ALA A 665 -22.03 -22.46 21.10
CA ALA A 665 -20.91 -21.55 21.28
C ALA A 665 -20.31 -21.10 19.94
N GLN A 666 -20.14 -22.03 18.98
CA GLN A 666 -19.69 -21.69 17.63
C GLN A 666 -20.64 -20.71 16.95
N PHE A 667 -21.95 -20.94 17.02
CA PHE A 667 -22.93 -20.03 16.44
C PHE A 667 -22.89 -18.63 17.09
N VAL A 668 -22.91 -18.55 18.43
CA VAL A 668 -22.94 -17.27 19.16
C VAL A 668 -21.67 -16.45 18.98
N LEU A 669 -20.51 -17.10 18.86
CA LEU A 669 -19.23 -16.40 18.69
C LEU A 669 -18.95 -16.04 17.23
N VAL A 670 -19.39 -16.84 16.26
CA VAL A 670 -19.13 -16.62 14.82
C VAL A 670 -20.18 -15.72 14.18
N ALA A 671 -21.47 -15.90 14.47
CA ALA A 671 -22.54 -15.19 13.77
C ALA A 671 -22.43 -13.65 13.84
N PRO A 672 -22.09 -13.03 14.97
CA PRO A 672 -21.90 -11.58 15.05
C PRO A 672 -20.71 -11.07 14.22
N MET A 673 -19.74 -11.94 13.88
CA MET A 673 -18.55 -11.56 13.14
C MET A 673 -18.73 -11.62 11.61
N LEU A 674 -19.73 -12.37 11.12
CA LEU A 674 -19.99 -12.57 9.69
C LEU A 674 -20.23 -11.26 8.89
N PRO A 675 -20.87 -10.20 9.43
CA PRO A 675 -21.03 -8.93 8.72
C PRO A 675 -19.71 -8.22 8.43
N PHE A 676 -18.67 -8.43 9.24
CA PHE A 676 -17.36 -7.79 9.10
C PHE A 676 -16.43 -8.51 8.09
N LEU A 677 -16.85 -9.67 7.56
CA LEU A 677 -16.07 -10.47 6.61
C LEU A 677 -16.47 -10.15 5.18
N LYS A 678 -16.07 -8.97 4.73
CA LYS A 678 -16.28 -8.50 3.35
C LYS A 678 -14.93 -8.34 2.65
N GLY A 679 -14.90 -8.63 1.35
CA GLY A 679 -13.75 -8.31 0.50
C GLY A 679 -13.57 -6.81 0.37
N ARG A 680 -12.34 -6.36 0.13
CA ARG A 680 -11.99 -4.94 -0.06
C ARG A 680 -12.37 -4.47 -1.46
N LEU A 681 -12.18 -5.35 -2.45
CA LEU A 681 -12.39 -5.02 -3.86
C LEU A 681 -13.85 -5.25 -4.26
N PRO A 682 -14.50 -4.28 -4.94
CA PRO A 682 -15.84 -4.48 -5.46
C PRO A 682 -15.84 -5.53 -6.58
N HIS A 683 -17.00 -6.14 -6.78
CA HIS A 683 -17.15 -7.26 -7.68
C HIS A 683 -17.14 -6.76 -9.13
N SER A 684 -16.22 -7.27 -9.95
CA SER A 684 -16.30 -7.09 -11.41
C SER A 684 -17.69 -7.53 -11.91
N HIS A 685 -18.41 -6.63 -12.59
CA HIS A 685 -19.69 -6.94 -13.23
C HIS A 685 -19.53 -7.89 -14.43
N HIS A 686 -18.31 -8.08 -14.93
CA HIS A 686 -17.98 -9.02 -16.00
C HIS A 686 -17.22 -10.24 -15.43
N SER A 687 -17.92 -11.37 -15.37
CA SER A 687 -17.36 -12.67 -14.97
C SER A 687 -16.65 -13.34 -16.15
N VAL A 688 -15.53 -12.77 -16.59
CA VAL A 688 -14.66 -13.43 -17.57
C VAL A 688 -13.93 -14.59 -16.88
N LEU A 689 -14.05 -15.79 -17.45
CA LEU A 689 -13.41 -17.00 -16.95
C LEU A 689 -11.88 -16.86 -17.06
N GLN A 690 -11.22 -16.53 -15.94
CA GLN A 690 -9.76 -16.56 -15.87
C GLN A 690 -9.26 -18.02 -15.82
N PRO A 691 -8.30 -18.44 -16.68
CA PRO A 691 -7.71 -19.77 -16.63
C PRO A 691 -7.03 -20.04 -15.28
N ILE A 692 -6.98 -21.30 -14.85
CA ILE A 692 -6.21 -21.70 -13.68
C ILE A 692 -4.72 -21.58 -14.04
N ASP A 693 -4.01 -20.67 -13.38
CA ASP A 693 -2.57 -20.54 -13.57
C ASP A 693 -1.82 -21.66 -12.84
N LEU A 694 -1.25 -22.59 -13.61
CA LEU A 694 -0.42 -23.70 -13.13
C LEU A 694 1.07 -23.48 -13.43
N LYS A 695 1.47 -22.30 -13.92
CA LYS A 695 2.87 -21.99 -14.28
C LYS A 695 3.81 -22.15 -13.09
N PHE A 696 3.32 -21.94 -11.86
CA PHE A 696 4.09 -22.09 -10.64
C PHE A 696 4.72 -23.49 -10.46
N PHE A 697 4.13 -24.55 -11.03
CA PHE A 697 4.71 -25.91 -10.97
C PHE A 697 6.04 -26.03 -11.73
N ARG A 698 6.28 -25.15 -12.71
CA ARG A 698 7.53 -25.11 -13.48
C ARG A 698 8.65 -24.39 -12.73
N ALA A 699 8.34 -23.66 -11.67
CA ALA A 699 9.33 -22.95 -10.88
C ALA A 699 10.12 -23.93 -9.98
N PRO A 700 11.46 -24.03 -10.09
CA PRO A 700 12.25 -24.89 -9.21
C PRO A 700 12.08 -24.55 -7.72
N LEU A 701 11.88 -23.26 -7.42
CA LEU A 701 11.64 -22.76 -6.06
C LEU A 701 10.35 -23.31 -5.44
N PHE A 702 9.34 -23.61 -6.24
CA PHE A 702 8.10 -24.24 -5.76
C PHE A 702 8.39 -25.61 -5.14
N TRP A 703 9.23 -26.42 -5.77
CA TRP A 703 9.60 -27.74 -5.26
C TRP A 703 10.50 -27.68 -4.02
N VAL A 704 11.38 -26.66 -3.92
CA VAL A 704 12.18 -26.43 -2.72
C VAL A 704 11.29 -26.11 -1.52
N PHE A 705 10.36 -25.16 -1.67
CA PHE A 705 9.41 -24.83 -0.60
C PHE A 705 8.44 -25.98 -0.32
N GLY A 706 7.95 -26.66 -1.35
CA GLY A 706 7.06 -27.81 -1.23
C GLY A 706 7.70 -28.97 -0.45
N LEU A 707 8.95 -29.31 -0.75
CA LEU A 707 9.69 -30.35 -0.03
C LEU A 707 9.97 -29.95 1.42
N SER A 708 10.40 -28.71 1.65
CA SER A 708 10.60 -28.17 3.00
C SER A 708 9.30 -28.25 3.82
N ASN A 709 8.16 -27.86 3.21
CA ASN A 709 6.86 -27.88 3.84
C ASN A 709 6.33 -29.30 4.10
N LEU A 710 6.55 -30.25 3.18
CA LEU A 710 6.16 -31.65 3.38
C LEU A 710 6.93 -32.30 4.53
N CYS A 711 8.26 -32.11 4.58
CA CYS A 711 9.10 -32.60 5.68
C CYS A 711 8.67 -31.98 7.02
N GLN A 712 8.38 -30.67 7.04
CA GLN A 712 7.86 -29.99 8.23
C GLN A 712 6.51 -30.57 8.65
N GLY A 713 5.57 -30.74 7.73
CA GLY A 713 4.23 -31.26 7.99
C GLY A 713 4.23 -32.67 8.57
N LEU A 714 5.10 -33.56 8.06
CA LEU A 714 5.24 -34.94 8.56
C LEU A 714 5.75 -35.02 10.00
N ALA A 715 6.57 -34.05 10.42
CA ALA A 715 7.19 -34.02 11.74
C ALA A 715 6.40 -33.19 12.76
N TYR A 716 5.67 -32.15 12.31
CA TYR A 716 5.07 -31.11 13.16
C TYR A 716 4.14 -31.63 14.26
N TYR A 717 3.28 -32.61 13.94
CA TYR A 717 2.24 -33.09 14.87
C TYR A 717 2.74 -34.15 15.86
N ILE A 718 3.92 -34.75 15.66
CA ILE A 718 4.40 -35.86 16.51
C ILE A 718 4.66 -35.38 17.95
N PRO A 719 5.35 -34.26 18.20
CA PRO A 719 5.58 -33.83 19.58
C PRO A 719 4.29 -33.56 20.35
N SER A 720 3.31 -32.88 19.76
CA SER A 720 2.04 -32.60 20.45
C SER A 720 1.26 -33.87 20.80
N LEU A 721 1.39 -34.94 20.00
CA LEU A 721 0.78 -36.24 20.28
C LEU A 721 1.43 -36.96 21.48
N TYR A 722 2.76 -36.92 21.60
CA TYR A 722 3.49 -37.74 22.59
C TYR A 722 4.03 -36.98 23.80
N LEU A 723 3.99 -35.64 23.82
CA LEU A 723 4.39 -34.82 24.98
C LEU A 723 3.69 -35.28 26.29
N PRO A 724 2.34 -35.49 26.32
CA PRO A 724 1.68 -36.00 27.52
C PRO A 724 2.10 -37.44 27.87
N SER A 725 2.33 -38.29 26.86
CA SER A 725 2.76 -39.69 27.07
C SER A 725 4.17 -39.79 27.64
N ILE A 726 5.09 -38.92 27.22
CA ILE A 726 6.44 -38.84 27.78
C ILE A 726 6.41 -38.31 29.21
N ALA A 727 5.58 -37.30 29.50
CA ALA A 727 5.37 -36.82 30.86
C ALA A 727 4.87 -37.93 31.79
N ALA A 728 3.90 -38.73 31.32
CA ALA A 728 3.40 -39.89 32.07
C ALA A 728 4.49 -40.96 32.27
N ALA A 729 5.32 -41.23 31.25
CA ALA A 729 6.43 -42.18 31.36
C ALA A 729 7.53 -41.74 32.36
N LEU A 730 7.65 -40.43 32.62
CA LEU A 730 8.51 -39.86 33.66
C LEU A 730 7.86 -39.88 35.06
N GLY A 731 6.64 -40.38 35.20
CA GLY A 731 5.89 -40.38 36.45
C GLY A 731 5.24 -39.04 36.83
N LEU A 732 5.14 -38.10 35.89
CA LEU A 732 4.44 -36.82 36.10
C LEU A 732 2.92 -37.03 36.02
N SER A 733 2.17 -36.17 36.72
CA SER A 733 0.71 -36.25 36.70
C SER A 733 0.14 -35.89 35.31
N GLY A 734 -1.06 -36.41 34.99
CA GLY A 734 -1.75 -36.09 33.74
C GLY A 734 -1.99 -34.59 33.54
N THR A 735 -2.24 -33.85 34.63
CA THR A 735 -2.38 -32.39 34.61
C THR A 735 -1.10 -31.69 34.17
N VAL A 736 0.07 -32.16 34.64
CA VAL A 736 1.37 -31.60 34.21
C VAL A 736 1.61 -31.89 32.73
N GLY A 737 1.28 -33.08 32.23
CA GLY A 737 1.36 -33.40 30.80
C GLY A 737 0.48 -32.50 29.93
N ALA A 738 -0.73 -32.20 30.39
CA ALA A 738 -1.64 -31.27 29.71
C ALA A 738 -1.13 -29.82 29.72
N LEU A 739 -0.54 -29.36 30.83
CA LEU A 739 0.05 -28.02 30.93
C LEU A 739 1.26 -27.83 30.00
N ILE A 740 2.08 -28.88 29.81
CA ILE A 740 3.18 -28.84 28.84
C ILE A 740 2.62 -28.68 27.42
N LEU A 741 1.59 -29.42 27.05
CA LEU A 741 0.95 -29.26 25.75
C LEU A 741 0.32 -27.86 25.57
N ALA A 742 -0.29 -27.32 26.62
CA ALA A 742 -0.82 -25.94 26.60
C ALA A 742 0.31 -24.90 26.39
N ALA A 743 1.47 -25.09 27.04
CA ALA A 743 2.64 -24.25 26.83
C ALA A 743 3.17 -24.32 25.39
N ASN A 744 3.18 -25.51 24.77
CA ASN A 744 3.52 -25.68 23.35
C ASN A 744 2.61 -24.85 22.44
N ASN A 745 1.29 -24.92 22.67
CA ASN A 745 0.29 -24.23 21.85
C ASN A 745 0.38 -22.70 22.00
N LEU A 746 0.61 -22.22 23.23
CA LEU A 746 0.83 -20.79 23.48
C LEU A 746 2.11 -20.31 22.80
N ALA A 747 3.21 -21.06 22.91
CA ALA A 747 4.46 -20.72 22.24
C ALA A 747 4.28 -20.70 20.72
N SER A 748 3.48 -21.60 20.15
CA SER A 748 3.11 -21.58 18.73
C SER A 748 2.37 -20.30 18.33
N ALA A 749 1.41 -19.83 19.15
CA ALA A 749 0.72 -18.57 18.87
C ALA A 749 1.69 -17.37 18.86
N VAL A 750 2.62 -17.32 19.82
CA VAL A 750 3.68 -16.29 19.85
C VAL A 750 4.61 -16.41 18.64
N GLY A 751 4.96 -17.63 18.24
CA GLY A 751 5.77 -17.91 17.06
C GLY A 751 5.14 -17.36 15.78
N LEU A 752 3.86 -17.65 15.57
CA LEU A 752 3.07 -17.17 14.42
C LEU A 752 3.06 -15.63 14.35
N LEU A 753 2.85 -14.93 15.47
CA LEU A 753 2.91 -13.47 15.52
C LEU A 753 4.31 -12.94 15.22
N SER A 754 5.34 -13.50 15.87
CA SER A 754 6.72 -13.03 15.72
C SER A 754 7.26 -13.24 14.30
N PHE A 755 7.15 -14.45 13.75
CA PHE A 755 7.63 -14.74 12.41
C PHE A 755 6.74 -14.08 11.35
N GLY A 756 5.43 -13.97 11.57
CA GLY A 756 4.54 -13.17 10.72
C GLY A 756 5.05 -11.74 10.56
N HIS A 757 5.32 -11.05 11.67
CA HIS A 757 5.90 -9.71 11.65
C HIS A 757 7.28 -9.65 10.96
N LEU A 758 8.14 -10.65 11.22
CA LEU A 758 9.48 -10.71 10.61
C LEU A 758 9.43 -10.90 9.09
N THR A 759 8.46 -11.65 8.56
CA THR A 759 8.35 -11.88 7.10
C THR A 759 8.00 -10.63 6.30
N ASP A 760 7.41 -9.63 6.94
CA ASP A 760 7.10 -8.33 6.31
C ASP A 760 8.31 -7.40 6.31
N ARG A 761 9.18 -7.47 7.34
CA ARG A 761 10.38 -6.61 7.45
C ARG A 761 11.62 -7.19 6.77
N PHE A 762 11.81 -8.50 6.83
CA PHE A 762 13.01 -9.15 6.31
C PHE A 762 12.80 -9.64 4.88
N LYS A 763 13.62 -9.12 3.95
CA LYS A 763 13.55 -9.49 2.52
C LYS A 763 13.95 -10.95 2.24
N ASN A 764 14.65 -11.62 3.16
CA ASN A 764 15.16 -12.98 2.96
C ASN A 764 14.36 -14.04 3.72
N ILE A 765 13.36 -14.61 3.05
CA ILE A 765 12.51 -15.66 3.62
C ILE A 765 13.25 -16.97 3.91
N TYR A 766 14.29 -17.31 3.13
CA TYR A 766 14.99 -18.59 3.25
C TYR A 766 15.72 -18.72 4.59
N LEU A 767 16.24 -17.60 5.10
CA LEU A 767 16.87 -17.53 6.41
C LEU A 767 15.84 -17.75 7.53
N LEU A 768 14.63 -17.20 7.40
CA LEU A 768 13.56 -17.38 8.39
C LEU A 768 13.07 -18.84 8.42
N ILE A 769 12.93 -19.48 7.26
CA ILE A 769 12.66 -20.93 7.16
C ILE A 769 13.73 -21.71 7.91
N PHE A 770 15.00 -21.46 7.58
CA PHE A 770 16.13 -22.15 8.20
C PHE A 770 16.15 -21.99 9.72
N ILE A 771 15.98 -20.76 10.24
CA ILE A 771 15.96 -20.52 11.68
C ILE A 771 14.83 -21.29 12.34
N SER A 772 13.60 -21.21 11.81
CA SER A 772 12.43 -21.90 12.34
C SER A 772 12.67 -23.43 12.41
N THR A 773 13.14 -24.05 11.33
CA THR A 773 13.25 -25.52 11.26
C THR A 773 14.53 -26.05 11.88
N ALA A 774 15.65 -25.32 11.83
CA ALA A 774 16.91 -25.75 12.42
C ALA A 774 16.86 -25.68 13.94
N VAL A 775 16.25 -24.63 14.50
CA VAL A 775 15.99 -24.53 15.95
C VAL A 775 15.09 -25.68 16.40
N SER A 776 14.04 -25.99 15.64
CA SER A 776 13.15 -27.14 15.90
C SER A 776 13.91 -28.48 15.90
N ALA A 777 14.81 -28.69 14.94
CA ALA A 777 15.62 -29.90 14.82
C ALA A 777 16.57 -30.06 16.01
N VAL A 778 17.31 -28.99 16.35
CA VAL A 778 18.24 -28.99 17.49
C VAL A 778 17.51 -29.21 18.82
N ALA A 779 16.35 -28.57 19.00
CA ALA A 779 15.51 -28.77 20.18
C ALA A 779 15.00 -30.21 20.28
N SER A 780 14.62 -30.82 19.16
CA SER A 780 14.18 -32.22 19.11
C SER A 780 15.32 -33.18 19.46
N PHE A 781 16.49 -33.03 18.83
CA PHE A 781 17.62 -33.93 19.09
C PHE A 781 18.18 -33.77 20.51
N GLY A 782 18.30 -32.54 21.00
CA GLY A 782 18.85 -32.23 22.30
C GLY A 782 17.82 -32.31 23.42
N LEU A 783 16.93 -31.32 23.51
CA LEU A 783 16.06 -31.14 24.66
C LEU A 783 15.00 -32.24 24.79
N TRP A 784 14.40 -32.68 23.68
CA TRP A 784 13.40 -33.75 23.70
C TRP A 784 14.04 -35.13 23.85
N GLY A 785 15.12 -35.37 23.11
CA GLY A 785 15.90 -36.60 23.19
C GLY A 785 16.43 -36.92 24.59
N TYR A 786 16.92 -35.91 25.31
CA TYR A 786 17.44 -36.05 26.68
C TYR A 786 16.43 -35.63 27.75
N SER A 787 15.12 -35.68 27.46
CA SER A 787 14.08 -35.21 28.40
C SER A 787 13.88 -36.18 29.56
N HIS A 788 14.70 -36.08 30.59
CA HIS A 788 14.59 -36.86 31.84
C HIS A 788 13.96 -36.05 32.99
N SER A 789 13.54 -34.80 32.73
CA SER A 789 12.99 -33.90 33.74
C SER A 789 11.87 -33.02 33.20
N LEU A 790 11.02 -32.51 34.09
CA LEU A 790 9.97 -31.55 33.72
C LEU A 790 10.54 -30.31 33.03
N VAL A 791 11.66 -29.78 33.52
CA VAL A 791 12.29 -28.57 32.98
C VAL A 791 12.74 -28.78 31.53
N SER A 792 13.40 -29.89 31.24
CA SER A 792 13.86 -30.21 29.87
C SER A 792 12.68 -30.38 28.89
N LEU A 793 11.61 -31.05 29.34
CA LEU A 793 10.41 -31.26 28.54
C LEU A 793 9.64 -29.96 28.28
N LEU A 794 9.54 -29.07 29.28
CA LEU A 794 8.91 -27.76 29.15
C LEU A 794 9.72 -26.82 28.24
N MET A 795 11.05 -26.80 28.38
CA MET A 795 11.93 -26.02 27.51
C MET A 795 11.82 -26.46 26.04
N PHE A 796 11.81 -27.78 25.79
CA PHE A 796 11.56 -28.31 24.46
C PHE A 796 10.19 -27.85 23.93
N SER A 797 9.13 -28.01 24.71
CA SER A 797 7.77 -27.65 24.33
C SER A 797 7.64 -26.17 23.94
N ILE A 798 8.26 -25.25 24.68
CA ILE A 798 8.22 -23.82 24.36
C ILE A 798 9.03 -23.52 23.08
N ILE A 799 10.26 -24.03 22.99
CA ILE A 799 11.14 -23.74 21.84
C ILE A 799 10.58 -24.35 20.56
N TYR A 800 10.11 -25.60 20.61
CA TYR A 800 9.52 -26.29 19.48
C TYR A 800 8.19 -25.63 19.08
N GLY A 801 7.32 -25.32 20.04
CA GLY A 801 6.08 -24.59 19.78
C GLY A 801 6.34 -23.27 19.06
N TRP A 802 7.24 -22.44 19.58
CA TRP A 802 7.60 -21.14 18.99
C TRP A 802 8.19 -21.26 17.58
N SER A 803 9.14 -22.19 17.38
CA SER A 803 9.87 -22.29 16.11
C SER A 803 9.13 -23.13 15.06
N ALA A 804 8.68 -24.34 15.38
CA ALA A 804 7.96 -25.22 14.44
C ALA A 804 6.52 -24.74 14.17
N GLY A 805 5.87 -24.16 15.19
CA GLY A 805 4.50 -23.65 15.09
C GLY A 805 4.34 -22.45 14.16
N ALA A 806 5.40 -21.66 14.02
CA ALA A 806 5.42 -20.47 13.17
C ALA A 806 5.37 -20.78 11.66
N TYR A 807 5.75 -21.97 11.22
CA TYR A 807 6.09 -22.26 9.82
C TYR A 807 4.99 -21.90 8.79
N ALA A 808 3.71 -22.02 9.18
CA ALA A 808 2.59 -21.75 8.28
C ALA A 808 2.51 -20.27 7.81
N VAL A 809 3.07 -19.31 8.56
CA VAL A 809 3.10 -17.89 8.15
C VAL A 809 3.99 -17.62 6.94
N PHE A 810 4.83 -18.58 6.55
CA PHE A 810 5.69 -18.44 5.38
C PHE A 810 4.96 -18.72 4.06
N TRP A 811 3.85 -19.49 4.08
CA TRP A 811 3.13 -19.89 2.86
C TRP A 811 2.65 -18.73 1.99
N PRO A 812 2.06 -17.65 2.55
CA PRO A 812 1.66 -16.49 1.74
C PRO A 812 2.85 -15.83 1.05
N LYS A 813 4.02 -15.82 1.71
CA LYS A 813 5.26 -15.28 1.14
C LYS A 813 5.80 -16.20 0.03
N PHE A 814 5.70 -17.52 0.18
CA PHE A 814 6.07 -18.46 -0.90
C PHE A 814 5.25 -18.18 -2.15
N GLY A 815 3.94 -17.94 -1.99
CA GLY A 815 3.06 -17.51 -3.07
C GLY A 815 3.57 -16.25 -3.75
N SER A 816 3.79 -15.17 -2.99
CA SER A 816 4.26 -13.89 -3.54
C SER A 816 5.63 -13.93 -4.23
N ILE A 817 6.44 -14.97 -3.99
CA ILE A 817 7.75 -15.15 -4.62
C ILE A 817 7.65 -15.94 -5.92
N ILE A 818 6.69 -16.87 -6.02
CA ILE A 818 6.59 -17.84 -7.11
C ILE A 818 5.56 -17.43 -8.16
N SER A 819 4.46 -16.80 -7.75
CA SER A 819 3.30 -16.52 -8.60
C SER A 819 2.71 -15.15 -8.31
N GLU A 820 2.17 -14.52 -9.36
CA GLU A 820 1.41 -13.26 -9.31
C GLU A 820 0.14 -13.42 -8.45
N ASP A 821 -0.49 -14.60 -8.52
CA ASP A 821 -1.55 -14.97 -7.57
C ASP A 821 -0.94 -15.85 -6.46
N PRO A 822 -0.81 -15.35 -5.21
CA PRO A 822 -0.25 -16.14 -4.13
C PRO A 822 -1.18 -17.28 -3.67
N GLN A 823 -2.48 -17.23 -3.99
CA GLN A 823 -3.49 -18.16 -3.46
C GLN A 823 -3.33 -19.62 -3.93
N PRO A 824 -3.05 -19.93 -5.21
CA PRO A 824 -2.81 -21.31 -5.66
C PRO A 824 -1.58 -21.95 -5.01
N VAL A 825 -0.48 -21.20 -4.86
CA VAL A 825 0.73 -21.69 -4.19
C VAL A 825 0.44 -21.95 -2.72
N TYR A 826 -0.22 -21.01 -2.03
CA TYR A 826 -0.70 -21.20 -0.66
C TYR A 826 -1.50 -22.50 -0.51
N SER A 827 -2.45 -22.71 -1.42
CA SER A 827 -3.35 -23.87 -1.42
C SER A 827 -2.58 -25.19 -1.59
N MET A 828 -1.49 -25.16 -2.35
CA MET A 828 -0.62 -26.32 -2.55
C MET A 828 0.30 -26.59 -1.34
N MET A 829 0.76 -25.54 -0.64
CA MET A 829 1.47 -25.71 0.63
C MET A 829 0.55 -26.29 1.70
N SER A 830 -0.69 -25.79 1.76
CA SER A 830 -1.76 -26.36 2.59
C SER A 830 -1.96 -27.85 2.30
N PHE A 831 -2.07 -28.23 1.01
CA PHE A 831 -2.17 -29.63 0.58
C PHE A 831 -1.01 -30.50 1.06
N GLY A 832 0.23 -30.03 0.91
CA GLY A 832 1.42 -30.73 1.40
C GLY A 832 1.38 -30.99 2.91
N LYS A 833 0.91 -30.01 3.70
CA LYS A 833 0.72 -30.17 5.15
C LYS A 833 -0.40 -31.16 5.48
N GLY A 834 -1.46 -31.19 4.68
CA GLY A 834 -2.55 -32.17 4.78
C GLY A 834 -2.08 -33.62 4.62
N ILE A 835 -1.19 -33.89 3.65
CA ILE A 835 -0.56 -35.21 3.48
C ILE A 835 0.21 -35.60 4.75
N GLY A 836 1.01 -34.66 5.27
CA GLY A 836 1.74 -34.87 6.53
C GLY A 836 0.81 -35.28 7.66
N ASN A 837 -0.24 -34.50 7.90
CA ASN A 837 -1.18 -34.70 9.01
C ASN A 837 -1.87 -36.09 9.01
N ILE A 838 -2.26 -36.61 7.83
CA ILE A 838 -2.87 -37.96 7.75
C ILE A 838 -1.85 -39.05 8.05
N VAL A 839 -0.66 -38.93 7.46
CA VAL A 839 0.35 -39.99 7.48
C VAL A 839 1.13 -40.03 8.81
N THR A 840 1.19 -38.91 9.52
CA THR A 840 1.90 -38.80 10.80
C THR A 840 1.43 -39.82 11.84
N GLY A 841 0.12 -40.04 11.99
CA GLY A 841 -0.42 -40.96 13.01
C GLY A 841 0.04 -42.42 12.84
N PRO A 842 -0.17 -43.06 11.67
CA PRO A 842 0.34 -44.41 11.41
C PRO A 842 1.86 -44.53 11.51
N ILE A 843 2.61 -43.57 10.95
CA ILE A 843 4.08 -43.58 11.03
C ILE A 843 4.53 -43.54 12.48
N SER A 844 3.99 -42.61 13.27
CA SER A 844 4.45 -42.44 14.65
C SER A 844 4.07 -43.63 15.53
N ALA A 845 2.92 -44.28 15.29
CA ALA A 845 2.54 -45.51 15.99
C ALA A 845 3.55 -46.65 15.75
N MET A 846 4.07 -46.80 14.53
CA MET A 846 5.10 -47.82 14.20
C MET A 846 6.45 -47.53 14.88
N LEU A 847 6.77 -46.24 15.10
CA LEU A 847 8.03 -45.80 15.69
C LEU A 847 8.07 -45.94 17.23
N VAL A 848 6.92 -46.04 17.90
CA VAL A 848 6.78 -45.99 19.37
C VAL A 848 6.42 -47.36 19.96
N THR A 849 7.12 -48.41 19.51
CA THR A 849 6.86 -49.82 19.86
C THR A 849 7.78 -50.39 20.94
N ARG A 850 8.89 -49.71 21.25
CA ARG A 850 9.89 -50.17 22.24
C ARG A 850 9.41 -49.98 23.69
N PRO A 851 9.90 -50.78 24.66
CA PRO A 851 9.61 -50.58 26.08
C PRO A 851 10.26 -49.29 26.63
N VAL A 852 9.70 -48.76 27.72
CA VAL A 852 10.23 -47.54 28.38
C VAL A 852 11.49 -47.87 29.18
N GLN A 853 12.56 -47.11 28.97
CA GLN A 853 13.84 -47.18 29.66
C GLN A 853 14.26 -45.77 30.11
N LEU A 854 14.13 -45.47 31.41
CA LEU A 854 14.24 -44.11 31.97
C LEU A 854 15.57 -43.39 31.71
N SER A 855 16.68 -44.11 31.57
CA SER A 855 18.03 -43.56 31.33
C SER A 855 18.43 -43.49 29.86
N ALA A 856 17.62 -44.06 28.96
CA ALA A 856 17.91 -44.08 27.53
C ALA A 856 17.39 -42.81 26.86
N TYR A 857 18.04 -42.43 25.75
CA TYR A 857 17.57 -41.36 24.87
C TYR A 857 16.09 -41.60 24.48
N GLY A 858 15.25 -40.57 24.54
CA GLY A 858 13.81 -40.68 24.26
C GLY A 858 13.08 -41.70 25.13
N LEU A 859 13.60 -41.98 26.33
CA LEU A 859 13.15 -43.04 27.22
C LEU A 859 13.12 -44.43 26.55
N GLY A 860 13.94 -44.66 25.51
CA GLY A 860 13.97 -45.86 24.67
C GLY A 860 12.75 -46.05 23.77
N ARG A 861 11.54 -45.86 24.33
CA ARG A 861 10.25 -46.00 23.63
C ARG A 861 10.05 -44.97 22.52
N PHE A 862 10.46 -43.72 22.76
CA PHE A 862 10.20 -42.60 21.85
C PHE A 862 11.42 -42.24 21.00
N GLU A 863 12.58 -42.84 21.22
CA GLU A 863 13.82 -42.59 20.47
C GLU A 863 13.61 -42.57 18.94
N PRO A 864 12.99 -43.59 18.32
CA PRO A 864 12.83 -43.59 16.86
C PRO A 864 11.95 -42.43 16.35
N ALA A 865 10.93 -42.04 17.13
CA ALA A 865 10.06 -40.91 16.80
C ALA A 865 10.79 -39.57 16.94
N ILE A 866 11.62 -39.40 17.97
CA ILE A 866 12.42 -38.18 18.18
C ILE A 866 13.46 -38.02 17.06
N ILE A 867 14.18 -39.10 16.72
CA ILE A 867 15.15 -39.09 15.62
C ILE A 867 14.45 -38.75 14.30
N PHE A 868 13.27 -39.33 14.05
CA PHE A 868 12.48 -39.04 12.86
C PHE A 868 12.07 -37.55 12.78
N VAL A 869 11.55 -36.98 13.86
CA VAL A 869 11.17 -35.55 13.92
C VAL A 869 12.38 -34.64 13.72
N GLY A 870 13.48 -34.86 14.45
CA GLY A 870 14.69 -34.07 14.32
C GLY A 870 15.27 -34.12 12.90
N SER A 871 15.27 -35.31 12.28
CA SER A 871 15.79 -35.52 10.94
C SER A 871 14.95 -34.80 9.87
N LEU A 872 13.62 -34.92 9.94
CA LEU A 872 12.74 -34.24 9.01
C LEU A 872 12.75 -32.72 9.16
N MET A 873 12.86 -32.19 10.38
CA MET A 873 13.04 -30.75 10.61
C MET A 873 14.39 -30.27 10.07
N LEU A 874 15.45 -31.08 10.19
CA LEU A 874 16.74 -30.78 9.58
C LEU A 874 16.66 -30.80 8.04
N CYS A 875 15.99 -31.79 7.46
CA CYS A 875 15.72 -31.84 6.02
C CYS A 875 14.90 -30.63 5.56
N SER A 876 13.91 -30.20 6.35
CA SER A 876 13.12 -28.99 6.05
C SER A 876 14.00 -27.73 6.02
N SER A 877 15.05 -27.69 6.86
CA SER A 877 16.03 -26.58 6.93
C SER A 877 16.87 -26.45 5.66
N LEU A 878 17.01 -27.52 4.89
CA LEU A 878 17.65 -27.47 3.57
C LEU A 878 16.88 -26.62 2.55
N GLY A 879 15.66 -26.16 2.89
CA GLY A 879 14.97 -25.10 2.15
C GLY A 879 15.83 -23.83 1.97
N ILE A 880 16.84 -23.61 2.82
CA ILE A 880 17.83 -22.53 2.64
C ILE A 880 18.59 -22.59 1.31
N ILE A 881 18.72 -23.78 0.71
CA ILE A 881 19.35 -23.98 -0.61
C ILE A 881 18.58 -23.21 -1.71
N GLY A 882 17.31 -22.89 -1.48
CA GLY A 882 16.54 -22.00 -2.34
C GLY A 882 17.14 -20.59 -2.47
N TRP A 883 17.93 -20.12 -1.49
CA TRP A 883 18.60 -18.81 -1.55
C TRP A 883 19.66 -18.75 -2.66
N PRO A 884 20.72 -19.57 -2.67
CA PRO A 884 21.68 -19.56 -3.77
C PRO A 884 21.04 -19.94 -5.11
N LEU A 885 20.03 -20.82 -5.12
CA LEU A 885 19.27 -21.15 -6.33
C LEU A 885 18.53 -19.93 -6.88
N LYS A 886 17.87 -19.13 -6.03
CA LYS A 886 17.24 -17.87 -6.45
C LYS A 886 18.28 -16.90 -7.02
N GLN A 887 19.44 -16.76 -6.39
CA GLN A 887 20.50 -15.88 -6.90
C GLN A 887 21.07 -16.38 -8.24
N TYR A 888 21.23 -17.69 -8.41
CA TYR A 888 21.68 -18.30 -9.67
C TYR A 888 20.65 -18.10 -10.79
N LEU A 889 19.37 -18.34 -10.51
CA LEU A 889 18.27 -18.10 -11.46
C LEU A 889 18.10 -16.61 -11.82
N VAL A 890 18.52 -15.70 -10.94
CA VAL A 890 18.56 -14.25 -11.22
C VAL A 890 19.81 -13.84 -11.99
N ARG A 891 20.96 -14.50 -11.79
CA ARG A 891 22.22 -14.21 -12.49
C ARG A 891 22.36 -14.89 -13.86
N GLY A 892 21.63 -15.97 -14.10
CA GLY A 892 21.56 -16.69 -15.37
C GLY A 892 20.47 -16.16 -16.32
N ARG A 893 19.87 -15.02 -16.01
CA ARG A 893 18.89 -14.31 -16.83
C ARG A 893 19.44 -12.94 -17.20
#